data_AF-A0A7V9MNI2-F1
#
_entry.id   AF-A0A7V9MNI2-F1
#
_cell.length_a   1.000
_cell.length_b   1.000
_cell.length_c   1.000
_cell.angle_alpha   90.00
_cell.angle_beta   90.00
_cell.angle_gamma   90.00
#
_symmetry.space_group_name_H-M   'P 1'
#
loop_
_entity.id
_entity.type
_entity.pdbx_description
1 polymer ?
#
loop_
_entity_poly.entity_id
_entity_poly.type
_entity_poly.pdbx_seq_one_letter_code
_entity_poly.pdbx_strand_id
1 'polypeptide(L)'
;MSNFNVLKDQLELVNNNPDALYNFYSLFGKKMPLLNFEERKKLLHLASITFKNIPGFESFQTFSEGAMYTFSSEYTKAIDKLLSAIEMFSEQGDKVIVGAAHCLLNICYKSLGQFEKAQISIQKSLEILEKTEKENEFHHFLNNAYYQAGEMNGILEKYEIAIHYFQKGLKLNLENQLMKARMLNGLGCIYLKTSDLPLAFDYLNRSLELTEPGGFMLESKIYADLGDYYLKNNNIDKALEFQKKSLKIRTENNFWSAAITCYIQLSGIYFKQDNLKDALHYGNLAVDKSKELNLIPKLFEAHKLLSVIYERTGDFALELKHLKNYHKYKEEVHNQEITRKIEQLNSKHELEIMNQHKEIFRLRNVELKSVIDELNESFRYARRIQQAILPPNHLFKKYLPQSFILYKPKDIVAGDFYWMEPISIVHSDINQTKTGFGTMNPETTPVLFAAADCTGHGVPGAMVSVVCFNALNRSIREFNLSSPGEILDKITDLIIEQFEKSDDEVKDGMDIALCRLQGNKLQYAGANNSLWIISKEDESLTNAFKITEIKADKQPVGKHVQRKPFKNHEIELQKDDTIYLLSDGFADQFGGVKGKKFMIKQLKEILLSIQDKSLEDQKGYLDSVFESWKGNLEQVDDVCIIGVKI
;
A
#
# COMPACT_ATOMS: atom_id res chain seq x y z
N MET A 1 -23.10 42.56 -21.49
CA MET A 1 -21.74 42.41 -20.89
C MET A 1 -20.98 41.41 -21.76
N SER A 2 -19.71 41.65 -22.13
CA SER A 2 -18.97 40.69 -22.98
C SER A 2 -18.77 39.37 -22.23
N ASN A 3 -18.75 38.23 -22.95
CA ASN A 3 -18.51 36.92 -22.34
C ASN A 3 -17.18 36.88 -21.57
N PHE A 4 -16.18 37.63 -22.05
CA PHE A 4 -14.91 37.82 -21.37
C PHE A 4 -15.07 38.54 -20.02
N ASN A 5 -15.82 39.65 -19.96
CA ASN A 5 -16.03 40.39 -18.72
C ASN A 5 -16.82 39.54 -17.70
N VAL A 6 -17.83 38.80 -18.15
CA VAL A 6 -18.58 37.87 -17.27
C VAL A 6 -17.67 36.82 -16.63
N LEU A 7 -16.75 36.24 -17.42
CA LEU A 7 -15.77 35.30 -16.88
C LEU A 7 -14.73 35.98 -15.99
N LYS A 8 -14.29 37.19 -16.35
CA LYS A 8 -13.34 37.96 -15.56
C LYS A 8 -13.91 38.34 -14.19
N ASP A 9 -15.14 38.85 -14.14
CA ASP A 9 -15.80 39.26 -12.90
C ASP A 9 -16.01 38.04 -11.98
N GLN A 10 -16.39 36.90 -12.57
CA GLN A 10 -16.49 35.64 -11.82
C GLN A 10 -15.12 35.16 -11.32
N LEU A 11 -14.05 35.35 -12.11
CA LEU A 11 -12.68 35.04 -11.70
C LEU A 11 -12.23 35.90 -10.51
N GLU A 12 -12.60 37.19 -10.50
CA GLU A 12 -12.33 38.11 -9.39
C GLU A 12 -13.12 37.72 -8.12
N LEU A 13 -14.35 37.20 -8.27
CA LEU A 13 -15.14 36.65 -7.16
C LEU A 13 -14.48 35.43 -6.51
N VAL A 14 -13.90 34.53 -7.30
CA VAL A 14 -13.20 33.35 -6.76
C VAL A 14 -11.97 33.72 -5.93
N ASN A 15 -11.28 34.83 -6.26
CA ASN A 15 -10.17 35.33 -5.46
C ASN A 15 -10.60 35.71 -4.04
N ASN A 16 -11.83 36.20 -3.88
CA ASN A 16 -12.38 36.65 -2.62
C ASN A 16 -13.20 35.55 -1.90
N ASN A 17 -13.63 34.52 -2.62
CA ASN A 17 -14.37 33.38 -2.09
C ASN A 17 -14.02 32.09 -2.85
N PRO A 18 -13.14 31.22 -2.28
CA PRO A 18 -12.76 29.95 -2.89
C PRO A 18 -13.93 29.02 -3.23
N ASP A 19 -15.07 29.11 -2.52
CA ASP A 19 -16.26 28.30 -2.80
C ASP A 19 -16.96 28.70 -4.12
N ALA A 20 -16.66 29.88 -4.67
CA ALA A 20 -17.17 30.31 -5.98
C ALA A 20 -16.48 29.63 -7.17
N LEU A 21 -15.42 28.85 -6.91
CA LEU A 21 -14.59 28.18 -7.92
C LEU A 21 -15.43 27.23 -8.80
N TYR A 22 -16.39 26.53 -8.20
CA TYR A 22 -17.29 25.61 -8.92
C TYR A 22 -18.22 26.33 -9.90
N ASN A 23 -18.75 27.49 -9.49
CA ASN A 23 -19.56 28.36 -10.35
C ASN A 23 -18.72 28.89 -11.53
N PHE A 24 -17.45 29.22 -11.27
CA PHE A 24 -16.53 29.59 -12.33
C PHE A 24 -16.30 28.45 -13.31
N TYR A 25 -16.16 27.19 -12.86
CA TYR A 25 -16.00 26.03 -13.76
C TYR A 25 -17.17 25.87 -14.72
N SER A 26 -18.40 25.90 -14.18
CA SER A 26 -19.63 25.79 -14.95
C SER A 26 -19.74 26.94 -15.97
N LEU A 27 -19.41 28.16 -15.56
CA LEU A 27 -19.45 29.33 -16.42
C LEU A 27 -18.35 29.30 -17.49
N PHE A 28 -17.13 28.86 -17.12
CA PHE A 28 -15.98 28.70 -18.00
C PHE A 28 -16.31 27.71 -19.12
N GLY A 29 -16.84 26.53 -18.80
CA GLY A 29 -17.25 25.54 -19.79
C GLY A 29 -18.30 26.07 -20.79
N LYS A 30 -19.24 26.90 -20.33
CA LYS A 30 -20.31 27.50 -21.15
C LYS A 30 -19.80 28.64 -22.04
N LYS A 31 -18.90 29.48 -21.53
CA LYS A 31 -18.55 30.77 -22.14
C LYS A 31 -17.21 30.76 -22.87
N MET A 32 -16.27 29.89 -22.49
CA MET A 32 -14.96 29.77 -23.14
C MET A 32 -15.03 29.50 -24.66
N PRO A 33 -15.96 28.66 -25.18
CA PRO A 33 -16.12 28.47 -26.62
C PRO A 33 -16.55 29.73 -27.39
N LEU A 34 -17.13 30.71 -26.70
CA LEU A 34 -17.64 31.97 -27.26
C LEU A 34 -16.60 33.09 -27.24
N LEU A 35 -15.44 32.87 -26.62
CA LEU A 35 -14.35 33.84 -26.63
C LEU A 35 -13.53 33.73 -27.91
N ASN A 36 -13.06 34.87 -28.41
CA ASN A 36 -12.04 34.88 -29.46
C ASN A 36 -10.66 34.51 -28.89
N PHE A 37 -9.67 34.29 -29.77
CA PHE A 37 -8.34 33.82 -29.35
C PHE A 37 -7.65 34.74 -28.32
N GLU A 38 -7.69 36.06 -28.51
CA GLU A 38 -7.05 37.02 -27.61
C GLU A 38 -7.75 37.09 -26.24
N GLU A 39 -9.07 37.02 -26.22
CA GLU A 39 -9.86 36.96 -24.99
C GLU A 39 -9.55 35.68 -24.19
N ARG A 40 -9.41 34.54 -24.87
CA ARG A 40 -9.00 33.27 -24.23
C ARG A 40 -7.64 33.43 -23.57
N LYS A 41 -6.65 33.93 -24.31
CA LYS A 41 -5.28 34.12 -23.81
C LYS A 41 -5.24 35.07 -22.60
N LYS A 42 -5.96 36.20 -22.67
CA LYS A 42 -6.07 37.15 -21.56
C LYS A 42 -6.71 36.54 -20.33
N LEU A 43 -7.79 35.76 -20.50
CA LEU A 43 -8.49 35.13 -19.39
C LEU A 43 -7.60 34.10 -18.68
N LEU A 44 -6.84 33.31 -19.43
CA LEU A 44 -5.88 32.36 -18.87
C LEU A 44 -4.74 33.05 -18.12
N HIS A 45 -4.20 34.14 -18.67
CA HIS A 45 -3.18 34.91 -17.99
C HIS A 45 -3.71 35.46 -16.65
N LEU A 46 -4.92 36.02 -16.66
CA LEU A 46 -5.61 36.47 -15.44
C LEU A 46 -5.79 35.30 -14.45
N ALA A 47 -6.31 34.16 -14.91
CA ALA A 47 -6.49 32.97 -14.06
C ALA A 47 -5.17 32.49 -13.43
N SER A 48 -4.07 32.47 -14.19
CA SER A 48 -2.76 32.05 -13.69
C SER A 48 -2.20 32.96 -12.59
N ILE A 49 -2.57 34.25 -12.59
CA ILE A 49 -2.15 35.22 -11.58
C ILE A 49 -3.04 35.10 -10.34
N THR A 50 -4.35 35.07 -10.54
CA THR A 50 -5.35 35.15 -9.47
C THR A 50 -5.29 33.96 -8.50
N PHE A 51 -4.98 32.77 -9.00
CA PHE A 51 -5.24 31.55 -8.23
C PHE A 51 -4.00 30.87 -7.64
N LYS A 52 -2.82 31.51 -7.73
CA LYS A 52 -1.51 30.96 -7.32
C LYS A 52 -1.44 30.39 -5.89
N ASN A 53 -2.40 30.72 -5.03
CA ASN A 53 -2.45 30.33 -3.61
C ASN A 53 -3.74 29.60 -3.19
N ILE A 54 -4.59 29.12 -4.11
CA ILE A 54 -5.86 28.45 -3.77
C ILE A 54 -5.72 26.92 -3.82
N PRO A 55 -6.06 26.16 -2.76
CA PRO A 55 -6.10 24.70 -2.79
C PRO A 55 -7.02 24.16 -3.90
N GLY A 56 -6.57 23.16 -4.67
CA GLY A 56 -7.31 22.63 -5.83
C GLY A 56 -7.15 23.44 -7.13
N PHE A 57 -6.50 24.61 -7.08
CA PHE A 57 -6.25 25.42 -8.27
C PHE A 57 -5.35 24.74 -9.29
N GLU A 58 -4.31 24.04 -8.85
CA GLU A 58 -3.35 23.41 -9.76
C GLU A 58 -4.05 22.41 -10.70
N SER A 59 -5.03 21.66 -10.18
CA SER A 59 -5.86 20.75 -10.97
C SER A 59 -6.69 21.48 -12.01
N PHE A 60 -7.30 22.60 -11.61
CA PHE A 60 -8.07 23.43 -12.53
C PHE A 60 -7.22 24.10 -13.59
N GLN A 61 -6.10 24.70 -13.21
CA GLN A 61 -5.16 25.31 -14.13
C GLN A 61 -4.75 24.30 -15.20
N THR A 62 -4.41 23.09 -14.76
CA THR A 62 -4.03 21.98 -15.63
C THR A 62 -5.16 21.58 -16.58
N PHE A 63 -6.40 21.51 -16.10
CA PHE A 63 -7.58 21.26 -16.95
C PHE A 63 -7.83 22.40 -17.96
N SER A 64 -7.77 23.67 -17.52
CA SER A 64 -7.97 24.85 -18.37
C SER A 64 -6.90 24.97 -19.45
N GLU A 65 -5.63 24.67 -19.12
CA GLU A 65 -4.53 24.59 -20.08
C GLU A 65 -4.80 23.47 -21.11
N GLY A 66 -5.22 22.29 -20.66
CA GLY A 66 -5.61 21.18 -21.53
C GLY A 66 -6.75 21.56 -22.50
N ALA A 67 -7.80 22.22 -22.00
CA ALA A 67 -8.89 22.72 -22.83
C ALA A 67 -8.41 23.78 -23.84
N MET A 68 -7.55 24.70 -23.43
CA MET A 68 -6.99 25.73 -24.32
C MET A 68 -6.17 25.13 -25.45
N TYR A 69 -5.25 24.21 -25.13
CA TYR A 69 -4.44 23.52 -26.13
C TYR A 69 -5.33 22.71 -27.10
N THR A 70 -6.39 22.08 -26.59
CA THR A 70 -7.39 21.39 -27.42
C THR A 70 -7.98 22.34 -28.47
N PHE A 71 -8.41 23.53 -28.06
CA PHE A 71 -9.02 24.50 -28.97
C PHE A 71 -8.01 25.23 -29.87
N SER A 72 -6.74 25.28 -29.47
CA SER A 72 -5.64 25.85 -30.25
C SER A 72 -5.00 24.85 -31.23
N SER A 73 -5.56 23.63 -31.32
CA SER A 73 -5.05 22.52 -32.13
C SER A 73 -3.68 21.97 -31.70
N GLU A 74 -3.23 22.27 -30.47
CA GLU A 74 -2.00 21.73 -29.87
C GLU A 74 -2.29 20.40 -29.13
N TYR A 75 -2.77 19.39 -29.87
CA TYR A 75 -3.40 18.21 -29.29
C TYR A 75 -2.48 17.35 -28.41
N THR A 76 -1.18 17.29 -28.68
CA THR A 76 -0.23 16.51 -27.86
C THR A 76 -0.09 17.12 -26.47
N LYS A 77 0.18 18.44 -26.39
CA LYS A 77 0.21 19.18 -25.12
C LYS A 77 -1.12 19.12 -24.39
N ALA A 78 -2.23 19.17 -25.14
CA ALA A 78 -3.57 19.04 -24.59
C ALA A 78 -3.76 17.69 -23.88
N ILE A 79 -3.34 16.58 -24.51
CA ILE A 79 -3.48 15.23 -23.94
C ILE A 79 -2.69 15.12 -22.63
N ASP A 80 -1.43 15.57 -22.61
CA ASP A 80 -0.59 15.49 -21.41
C ASP A 80 -1.23 16.23 -20.23
N LYS A 81 -1.73 17.45 -20.49
CA LYS A 81 -2.42 18.25 -19.47
C LYS A 81 -3.76 17.63 -19.04
N LEU A 82 -4.55 17.12 -19.98
CA LEU A 82 -5.84 16.50 -19.65
C LEU A 82 -5.68 15.20 -18.85
N LEU A 83 -4.65 14.40 -19.12
CA LEU A 83 -4.36 13.18 -18.35
C LEU A 83 -3.93 13.53 -16.92
N SER A 84 -3.05 14.52 -16.75
CA SER A 84 -2.66 15.00 -15.43
C SER A 84 -3.86 15.58 -14.67
N ALA A 85 -4.73 16.35 -15.33
CA ALA A 85 -5.95 16.85 -14.70
C ALA A 85 -6.87 15.72 -14.24
N ILE A 86 -7.03 14.65 -15.03
CA ILE A 86 -7.86 13.49 -14.67
C ILE A 86 -7.35 12.82 -13.39
N GLU A 87 -6.04 12.64 -13.26
CA GLU A 87 -5.42 12.05 -12.06
C GLU A 87 -5.74 12.89 -10.82
N MET A 88 -5.45 14.20 -10.88
CA MET A 88 -5.65 15.11 -9.75
C MET A 88 -7.13 15.22 -9.32
N PHE A 89 -8.06 15.33 -10.29
CA PHE A 89 -9.49 15.41 -9.97
C PHE A 89 -10.07 14.07 -9.52
N SER A 90 -9.47 12.95 -9.92
CA SER A 90 -9.86 11.62 -9.41
C SER A 90 -9.53 11.47 -7.93
N GLU A 91 -8.35 11.96 -7.50
CA GLU A 91 -7.95 11.97 -6.08
C GLU A 91 -8.84 12.88 -5.23
N GLN A 92 -9.29 14.01 -5.80
CA GLN A 92 -10.21 14.94 -5.14
C GLN A 92 -11.66 14.45 -5.12
N GLY A 93 -11.99 13.40 -5.87
CA GLY A 93 -13.34 12.86 -5.98
C GLY A 93 -14.29 13.66 -6.90
N ASP A 94 -13.79 14.64 -7.67
CA ASP A 94 -14.59 15.41 -8.61
C ASP A 94 -14.81 14.63 -9.92
N LYS A 95 -15.87 13.84 -9.92
CA LYS A 95 -16.24 12.99 -11.07
C LYS A 95 -16.71 13.82 -12.28
N VAL A 96 -17.27 15.01 -12.07
CA VAL A 96 -17.82 15.82 -13.17
C VAL A 96 -16.70 16.32 -14.07
N ILE A 97 -15.64 16.88 -13.48
CA ILE A 97 -14.50 17.39 -14.26
C ILE A 97 -13.71 16.26 -14.89
N VAL A 98 -13.58 15.10 -14.23
CA VAL A 98 -12.99 13.89 -14.85
C VAL A 98 -13.78 13.48 -16.10
N GLY A 99 -15.12 13.48 -16.02
CA GLY A 99 -15.99 13.23 -17.17
C GLY A 99 -15.80 14.25 -18.30
N ALA A 100 -15.68 15.54 -17.95
CA ALA A 100 -15.43 16.62 -18.92
C ALA A 100 -14.05 16.52 -19.60
N ALA A 101 -13.01 16.14 -18.84
CA ALA A 101 -11.65 15.97 -19.36
C ALA A 101 -11.57 14.81 -20.36
N HIS A 102 -12.25 13.69 -20.08
CA HIS A 102 -12.40 12.60 -21.03
C HIS A 102 -13.11 13.01 -22.33
N CYS A 103 -14.07 13.95 -22.26
CA CYS A 103 -14.71 14.52 -23.44
C CYS A 103 -13.72 15.32 -24.31
N LEU A 104 -12.84 16.11 -23.69
CA LEU A 104 -11.79 16.85 -24.39
C LEU A 104 -10.70 15.92 -24.98
N LEU A 105 -10.33 14.85 -24.26
CA LEU A 105 -9.41 13.83 -24.78
C LEU A 105 -9.98 13.17 -26.04
N ASN A 106 -11.28 12.89 -26.08
CA ASN A 106 -11.93 12.40 -27.30
C ASN A 106 -11.72 13.36 -28.49
N ILE A 107 -11.86 14.67 -28.29
CA ILE A 107 -11.63 15.67 -29.36
C ILE A 107 -10.17 15.62 -29.84
N CYS A 108 -9.22 15.53 -28.92
CA CYS A 108 -7.79 15.47 -29.24
C CYS A 108 -7.46 14.20 -30.03
N TYR A 109 -7.85 13.03 -29.50
CA TYR A 109 -7.61 11.74 -30.15
C TYR A 109 -8.27 11.65 -31.52
N LYS A 110 -9.53 12.10 -31.65
CA LYS A 110 -10.24 12.19 -32.94
C LYS A 110 -9.48 13.06 -33.95
N SER A 111 -8.97 14.22 -33.51
CA SER A 111 -8.23 15.14 -34.39
C SER A 111 -6.87 14.60 -34.83
N LEU A 112 -6.26 13.71 -34.03
CA LEU A 112 -5.04 12.98 -34.33
C LEU A 112 -5.31 11.65 -35.08
N GLY A 113 -6.57 11.32 -35.40
CA GLY A 113 -6.95 10.07 -36.07
C GLY A 113 -6.95 8.83 -35.17
N GLN A 114 -6.82 8.97 -33.85
CA GLN A 114 -6.78 7.86 -32.89
C GLN A 114 -8.19 7.43 -32.47
N PHE A 115 -8.97 6.89 -33.42
CA PHE A 115 -10.41 6.67 -33.25
C PHE A 115 -10.76 5.68 -32.12
N GLU A 116 -9.97 4.62 -31.89
CA GLU A 116 -10.21 3.69 -30.77
C GLU A 116 -10.05 4.38 -29.40
N LYS A 117 -8.99 5.18 -29.21
CA LYS A 117 -8.78 5.97 -27.97
C LYS A 117 -9.85 7.03 -27.79
N ALA A 118 -10.28 7.67 -28.89
CA ALA A 118 -11.39 8.62 -28.88
C ALA A 118 -12.68 7.94 -28.40
N GLN A 119 -13.00 6.76 -28.94
CA GLN A 119 -14.16 5.96 -28.55
C GLN A 119 -14.13 5.54 -27.08
N ILE A 120 -12.99 5.06 -26.58
CA ILE A 120 -12.82 4.72 -25.15
C ILE A 120 -13.02 5.96 -24.28
N SER A 121 -12.42 7.09 -24.66
CA SER A 121 -12.49 8.33 -23.89
C SER A 121 -13.92 8.85 -23.81
N ILE A 122 -14.68 8.83 -24.92
CA ILE A 122 -16.07 9.27 -24.90
C ILE A 122 -16.98 8.31 -24.13
N GLN A 123 -16.71 7.00 -24.17
CA GLN A 123 -17.44 6.01 -23.37
C GLN A 123 -17.24 6.25 -21.86
N LYS A 124 -16.00 6.49 -21.42
CA LYS A 124 -15.70 6.86 -20.03
C LYS A 124 -16.40 8.16 -19.63
N SER A 125 -16.37 9.17 -20.49
CA SER A 125 -17.04 10.45 -20.25
C SER A 125 -18.55 10.26 -20.01
N LEU A 126 -19.23 9.50 -20.88
CA LEU A 126 -20.65 9.20 -20.74
C LEU A 126 -20.95 8.40 -19.48
N GLU A 127 -20.18 7.33 -19.20
CA GLU A 127 -20.40 6.49 -18.03
C GLU A 127 -20.33 7.29 -16.73
N ILE A 128 -19.36 8.20 -16.64
CA ILE A 128 -19.19 9.05 -15.46
C ILE A 128 -20.31 10.08 -15.38
N LEU A 129 -20.57 10.82 -16.46
CA LEU A 129 -21.49 11.95 -16.47
C LEU A 129 -22.96 11.53 -16.33
N GLU A 130 -23.38 10.41 -16.94
CA GLU A 130 -24.73 9.84 -16.76
C GLU A 130 -24.95 9.33 -15.31
N LYS A 131 -23.90 8.85 -14.62
CA LYS A 131 -24.01 8.42 -13.21
C LYS A 131 -24.06 9.60 -12.23
N THR A 132 -23.54 10.77 -12.60
CA THR A 132 -23.54 11.99 -11.78
C THR A 132 -24.76 12.90 -12.01
N GLU A 133 -25.74 12.49 -12.83
CA GLU A 133 -26.88 13.28 -13.34
C GLU A 133 -27.90 13.76 -12.28
N LYS A 134 -27.63 13.67 -10.97
CA LYS A 134 -28.61 14.05 -9.94
C LYS A 134 -28.79 15.57 -9.76
N GLU A 135 -27.97 16.41 -10.38
CA GLU A 135 -27.99 17.87 -10.22
C GLU A 135 -28.01 18.57 -11.59
N ASN A 136 -29.10 19.31 -11.88
CA ASN A 136 -29.34 20.03 -13.15
C ASN A 136 -28.19 20.96 -13.59
N GLU A 137 -27.31 21.33 -12.68
CA GLU A 137 -26.23 22.31 -12.88
C GLU A 137 -25.13 21.81 -13.87
N PHE A 138 -24.99 20.48 -14.06
CA PHE A 138 -23.96 19.86 -14.93
C PHE A 138 -24.46 19.35 -16.28
N HIS A 139 -25.74 19.58 -16.62
CA HIS A 139 -26.31 19.12 -17.90
C HIS A 139 -25.52 19.61 -19.12
N HIS A 140 -24.79 20.72 -19.04
CA HIS A 140 -23.97 21.21 -20.14
C HIS A 140 -22.77 20.29 -20.45
N PHE A 141 -22.13 19.66 -19.45
CA PHE A 141 -21.05 18.70 -19.68
C PHE A 141 -21.58 17.41 -20.29
N LEU A 142 -22.69 16.89 -19.76
CA LEU A 142 -23.35 15.70 -20.31
C LEU A 142 -23.87 15.96 -21.74
N ASN A 143 -24.43 17.14 -22.01
CA ASN A 143 -24.83 17.56 -23.36
C ASN A 143 -23.62 17.60 -24.32
N ASN A 144 -22.49 18.16 -23.88
CA ASN A 144 -21.25 18.11 -24.67
C ASN A 144 -20.77 16.67 -24.93
N ALA A 145 -20.88 15.78 -23.94
CA ALA A 145 -20.55 14.36 -24.10
C ALA A 145 -21.48 13.67 -25.11
N TYR A 146 -22.79 13.89 -25.04
CA TYR A 146 -23.73 13.40 -26.05
C TYR A 146 -23.41 13.92 -27.45
N TYR A 147 -23.06 15.21 -27.58
CA TYR A 147 -22.64 15.76 -28.87
C TYR A 147 -21.40 15.06 -29.41
N GLN A 148 -20.37 14.91 -28.56
CA GLN A 148 -19.13 14.26 -28.95
C GLN A 148 -19.32 12.77 -29.28
N ALA A 149 -20.21 12.08 -28.58
CA ALA A 149 -20.60 10.71 -28.88
C ALA A 149 -21.34 10.62 -30.23
N GLY A 150 -22.22 11.58 -30.51
CA GLY A 150 -22.89 11.71 -31.81
C GLY A 150 -21.89 11.91 -32.94
N GLU A 151 -20.95 12.85 -32.79
CA GLU A 151 -19.88 13.07 -33.79
C GLU A 151 -19.02 11.82 -34.01
N MET A 152 -18.62 11.15 -32.93
CA MET A 152 -17.77 9.96 -33.02
C MET A 152 -18.48 8.81 -33.74
N ASN A 153 -19.76 8.56 -33.43
CA ASN A 153 -20.54 7.53 -34.13
C ASN A 153 -20.81 7.91 -35.59
N GLY A 154 -20.92 9.20 -35.93
CA GLY A 154 -21.02 9.67 -37.32
C GLY A 154 -19.73 9.54 -38.13
N ILE A 155 -18.56 9.44 -37.47
CA ILE A 155 -17.28 9.08 -38.10
C ILE A 155 -17.21 7.58 -38.32
N LEU A 156 -17.69 6.79 -37.35
CA LEU A 156 -17.77 5.32 -37.45
C LEU A 156 -18.93 4.84 -38.35
N GLU A 157 -19.62 5.75 -39.03
CA GLU A 157 -20.78 5.49 -39.91
C GLU A 157 -21.97 4.81 -39.22
N LYS A 158 -22.02 4.87 -37.88
CA LYS A 158 -23.14 4.37 -37.05
C LYS A 158 -24.19 5.46 -36.90
N TYR A 159 -24.83 5.82 -38.01
CA TYR A 159 -25.70 7.01 -38.11
C TYR A 159 -26.90 6.99 -37.16
N GLU A 160 -27.55 5.84 -36.98
CA GLU A 160 -28.69 5.70 -36.06
C GLU A 160 -28.28 6.00 -34.60
N ILE A 161 -27.12 5.48 -34.18
CA ILE A 161 -26.56 5.73 -32.84
C ILE A 161 -26.17 7.21 -32.70
N ALA A 162 -25.62 7.82 -33.74
CA ALA A 162 -25.30 9.24 -33.74
C ALA A 162 -26.55 10.11 -33.54
N ILE A 163 -27.62 9.83 -34.30
CA ILE A 163 -28.92 10.51 -34.18
C ILE A 163 -29.49 10.35 -32.77
N HIS A 164 -29.45 9.13 -32.22
CA HIS A 164 -29.91 8.85 -30.86
C HIS A 164 -29.22 9.73 -29.81
N TYR A 165 -27.89 9.87 -29.88
CA TYR A 165 -27.16 10.73 -28.96
C TYR A 165 -27.48 12.22 -29.12
N PHE A 166 -27.62 12.72 -30.36
CA PHE A 166 -28.05 14.10 -30.56
C PHE A 166 -29.47 14.36 -30.05
N GLN A 167 -30.39 13.41 -30.22
CA GLN A 167 -31.75 13.48 -29.66
C GLN A 167 -31.77 13.41 -28.14
N LYS A 168 -30.93 12.56 -27.51
CA LYS A 168 -30.72 12.58 -26.06
C LYS A 168 -30.27 13.97 -25.58
N GLY A 169 -29.29 14.56 -26.27
CA GLY A 169 -28.82 15.91 -25.99
C GLY A 169 -29.92 16.98 -26.09
N LEU A 170 -30.76 16.93 -27.12
CA LEU A 170 -31.89 17.86 -27.28
C LEU A 170 -32.92 17.76 -26.15
N LYS A 171 -33.12 16.57 -25.59
CA LYS A 171 -34.04 16.36 -24.45
C LYS A 171 -33.49 16.89 -23.13
N LEU A 172 -32.16 16.96 -22.98
CA LEU A 172 -31.48 17.23 -21.71
C LEU A 172 -31.46 18.72 -21.30
N ASN A 173 -31.71 19.67 -22.21
CA ASN A 173 -31.53 21.10 -21.93
C ASN A 173 -32.47 21.98 -22.78
N LEU A 174 -33.68 22.24 -22.27
CA LEU A 174 -34.69 23.04 -22.97
C LEU A 174 -34.36 24.54 -23.05
N GLU A 175 -33.46 25.07 -22.22
CA GLU A 175 -33.23 26.51 -22.08
C GLU A 175 -31.93 27.05 -22.73
N ASN A 176 -30.95 26.20 -23.03
CA ASN A 176 -29.66 26.64 -23.61
C ASN A 176 -29.69 26.59 -25.14
N GLN A 177 -29.94 27.74 -25.77
CA GLN A 177 -30.05 27.86 -27.23
C GLN A 177 -28.77 27.44 -27.97
N LEU A 178 -27.59 27.73 -27.42
CA LEU A 178 -26.31 27.35 -28.03
C LEU A 178 -26.14 25.82 -28.10
N MET A 179 -26.48 25.11 -27.02
CA MET A 179 -26.40 23.64 -26.99
C MET A 179 -27.44 23.02 -27.92
N LYS A 180 -28.65 23.59 -27.96
CA LYS A 180 -29.70 23.19 -28.90
C LYS A 180 -29.26 23.36 -30.35
N ALA A 181 -28.72 24.53 -30.71
CA ALA A 181 -28.13 24.79 -32.02
C ALA A 181 -27.06 23.74 -32.36
N ARG A 182 -26.12 23.50 -31.44
CA ARG A 182 -25.06 22.51 -31.62
C ARG A 182 -25.60 21.10 -31.94
N MET A 183 -26.63 20.65 -31.23
CA MET A 183 -27.28 19.36 -31.49
C MET A 183 -27.98 19.31 -32.85
N LEU A 184 -28.68 20.38 -33.23
CA LEU A 184 -29.34 20.49 -34.54
C LEU A 184 -28.31 20.48 -35.68
N ASN A 185 -27.18 21.19 -35.53
CA ASN A 185 -26.07 21.10 -36.48
C ASN A 185 -25.54 19.66 -36.61
N GLY A 186 -25.38 18.96 -35.48
CA GLY A 186 -24.99 17.54 -35.47
C GLY A 186 -25.94 16.66 -36.27
N LEU A 187 -27.26 16.79 -36.06
CA LEU A 187 -28.28 16.10 -36.84
C LEU A 187 -28.21 16.47 -38.34
N GLY A 188 -28.10 17.77 -38.65
CA GLY A 188 -27.97 18.25 -40.03
C GLY A 188 -26.77 17.63 -40.75
N CYS A 189 -25.62 17.53 -40.07
CA CYS A 189 -24.42 16.88 -40.59
C CYS A 189 -24.63 15.38 -40.86
N ILE A 190 -25.35 14.65 -39.99
CA ILE A 190 -25.66 13.23 -40.24
C ILE A 190 -26.60 13.07 -41.43
N TYR A 191 -27.66 13.89 -41.53
CA TYR A 191 -28.57 13.86 -42.67
C TYR A 191 -27.89 14.25 -43.99
N LEU A 192 -26.90 15.15 -43.94
CA LEU A 192 -26.03 15.41 -45.09
C LEU A 192 -25.27 14.16 -45.52
N LYS A 193 -24.70 13.41 -44.57
CA LYS A 193 -23.97 12.17 -44.86
C LYS A 193 -24.88 11.08 -45.46
N THR A 194 -26.10 10.94 -44.94
CA THR A 194 -27.10 10.00 -45.48
C THR A 194 -27.81 10.52 -46.73
N SER A 195 -27.49 11.73 -47.19
CA SER A 195 -28.03 12.40 -48.39
C SER A 195 -29.53 12.74 -48.32
N ASP A 196 -30.09 12.87 -47.12
CA ASP A 196 -31.40 13.47 -46.90
C ASP A 196 -31.26 15.00 -46.87
N LEU A 197 -31.19 15.60 -48.07
CA LEU A 197 -30.95 17.02 -48.25
C LEU A 197 -32.06 17.91 -47.61
N PRO A 198 -33.37 17.59 -47.71
CA PRO A 198 -34.40 18.39 -47.07
C PRO A 198 -34.24 18.49 -45.54
N LEU A 199 -34.04 17.35 -44.85
CA LEU A 199 -33.84 17.37 -43.40
C LEU A 199 -32.52 18.02 -43.01
N ALA A 200 -31.45 17.76 -43.77
CA ALA A 200 -30.17 18.41 -43.55
C ALA A 200 -30.32 19.94 -43.57
N PHE A 201 -31.00 20.49 -44.57
CA PHE A 201 -31.20 21.94 -44.69
C PHE A 201 -32.05 22.51 -43.55
N ASP A 202 -33.14 21.86 -43.17
CA ASP A 202 -33.99 22.28 -42.04
C ASP A 202 -33.17 22.38 -40.75
N TYR A 203 -32.45 21.31 -40.40
CA TYR A 203 -31.68 21.25 -39.17
C TYR A 203 -30.51 22.25 -39.15
N LEU A 204 -29.82 22.44 -40.28
CA LEU A 204 -28.72 23.40 -40.38
C LEU A 204 -29.19 24.85 -40.29
N ASN A 205 -30.31 25.21 -40.93
CA ASN A 205 -30.85 26.57 -40.82
C ASN A 205 -31.38 26.87 -39.42
N ARG A 206 -32.13 25.94 -38.83
CA ARG A 206 -32.59 26.10 -37.44
C ARG A 206 -31.42 26.21 -36.47
N SER A 207 -30.32 25.50 -36.73
CA SER A 207 -29.09 25.69 -35.96
C SER A 207 -28.49 27.08 -36.15
N LEU A 208 -28.49 27.62 -37.37
CA LEU A 208 -27.96 28.95 -37.67
C LEU A 208 -28.78 30.05 -36.99
N GLU A 209 -30.11 29.96 -37.07
CA GLU A 209 -31.05 30.90 -36.44
C GLU A 209 -30.89 30.98 -34.92
N LEU A 210 -30.55 29.85 -34.28
CA LEU A 210 -30.32 29.77 -32.84
C LEU A 210 -28.90 30.15 -32.41
N THR A 211 -27.98 30.37 -33.36
CA THR A 211 -26.60 30.74 -33.04
C THR A 211 -26.50 32.24 -32.78
N GLU A 212 -26.15 32.62 -31.54
CA GLU A 212 -25.95 34.03 -31.18
C GLU A 212 -24.72 34.64 -31.90
N PRO A 213 -24.73 35.96 -32.19
CA PRO A 213 -23.56 36.67 -32.69
C PRO A 213 -22.35 36.48 -31.76
N GLY A 214 -21.21 36.02 -32.31
CA GLY A 214 -20.00 35.70 -31.54
C GLY A 214 -19.81 34.22 -31.21
N GLY A 215 -20.72 33.33 -31.63
CA GLY A 215 -20.56 31.88 -31.57
C GLY A 215 -19.56 31.31 -32.58
N PHE A 216 -18.36 31.89 -32.71
CA PHE A 216 -17.39 31.68 -33.81
C PHE A 216 -17.18 30.21 -34.20
N MET A 217 -17.06 29.32 -33.20
CA MET A 217 -16.81 27.90 -33.45
C MET A 217 -18.02 27.19 -34.07
N LEU A 218 -19.22 27.39 -33.51
CA LEU A 218 -20.44 26.76 -34.01
C LEU A 218 -20.87 27.40 -35.34
N GLU A 219 -20.81 28.72 -35.44
CA GLU A 219 -21.15 29.46 -36.65
C GLU A 219 -20.28 29.01 -37.84
N SER A 220 -18.95 28.98 -37.66
CA SER A 220 -18.06 28.51 -38.72
C SER A 220 -18.27 27.03 -39.08
N LYS A 221 -18.73 26.21 -38.14
CA LYS A 221 -19.11 24.82 -38.42
C LYS A 221 -20.38 24.74 -39.25
N ILE A 222 -21.43 25.46 -38.87
CA ILE A 222 -22.68 25.52 -39.64
C ILE A 222 -22.44 26.03 -41.05
N TYR A 223 -21.60 27.06 -41.25
CA TYR A 223 -21.24 27.51 -42.59
C TYR A 223 -20.48 26.47 -43.41
N ALA A 224 -19.61 25.66 -42.79
CA ALA A 224 -18.96 24.57 -43.52
C ALA A 224 -19.98 23.50 -43.95
N ASP A 225 -20.87 23.09 -43.04
CA ASP A 225 -21.91 22.10 -43.33
C ASP A 225 -22.93 22.62 -44.37
N LEU A 226 -23.29 23.92 -44.33
CA LEU A 226 -24.10 24.55 -45.38
C LEU A 226 -23.34 24.64 -46.72
N GLY A 227 -22.03 24.84 -46.69
CA GLY A 227 -21.17 24.75 -47.88
C GLY A 227 -21.25 23.36 -48.52
N ASP A 228 -21.09 22.31 -47.72
CA ASP A 228 -21.23 20.92 -48.15
C ASP A 228 -22.64 20.60 -48.65
N TYR A 229 -23.68 21.12 -47.99
CA TYR A 229 -25.07 21.03 -48.44
C TYR A 229 -25.25 21.58 -49.85
N TYR A 230 -24.84 22.83 -50.07
CA TYR A 230 -25.00 23.49 -51.36
C TYR A 230 -24.17 22.82 -52.46
N LEU A 231 -23.00 22.27 -52.11
CA LEU A 231 -22.20 21.47 -53.03
C LEU A 231 -22.93 20.19 -53.45
N LYS A 232 -23.55 19.47 -52.51
CA LYS A 232 -24.38 18.28 -52.81
C LYS A 232 -25.64 18.63 -53.60
N ASN A 233 -26.20 19.81 -53.36
CA ASN A 233 -27.34 20.36 -54.10
C ASN A 233 -26.93 21.05 -55.43
N ASN A 234 -25.70 20.83 -55.91
CA ASN A 234 -25.15 21.38 -57.15
C ASN A 234 -25.16 22.92 -57.28
N ASN A 235 -25.27 23.66 -56.17
CA ASN A 235 -25.17 25.11 -56.14
C ASN A 235 -23.75 25.53 -55.72
N ILE A 236 -22.86 25.62 -56.71
CA ILE A 236 -21.43 25.83 -56.44
C ILE A 236 -21.14 27.23 -55.89
N ASP A 237 -21.83 28.27 -56.37
CA ASP A 237 -21.61 29.65 -55.93
C ASP A 237 -21.90 29.81 -54.43
N LYS A 238 -23.03 29.27 -53.97
CA LYS A 238 -23.36 29.26 -52.54
C LYS A 238 -22.41 28.38 -51.74
N ALA A 239 -22.00 27.23 -52.29
CA ALA A 239 -21.02 26.38 -51.63
C ALA A 239 -19.70 27.13 -51.35
N LEU A 240 -19.18 27.85 -52.34
CA LEU A 240 -17.99 28.70 -52.18
C LEU A 240 -18.20 29.85 -51.19
N GLU A 241 -19.34 30.52 -51.26
CA GLU A 241 -19.68 31.62 -50.34
C GLU A 241 -19.63 31.16 -48.88
N PHE A 242 -20.35 30.09 -48.55
CA PHE A 242 -20.42 29.55 -47.21
C PHE A 242 -19.08 28.95 -46.74
N GLN A 243 -18.36 28.27 -47.63
CA GLN A 243 -17.04 27.73 -47.31
C GLN A 243 -16.01 28.82 -47.02
N LYS A 244 -16.04 29.95 -47.75
CA LYS A 244 -15.19 31.13 -47.49
C LYS A 244 -15.56 31.83 -46.19
N LYS A 245 -16.86 31.98 -45.89
CA LYS A 245 -17.33 32.49 -44.58
C LYS A 245 -16.82 31.64 -43.43
N SER A 246 -16.92 30.30 -43.55
CA SER A 246 -16.36 29.36 -42.57
C SER A 246 -14.85 29.52 -42.41
N LEU A 247 -14.11 29.54 -43.52
CA LEU A 247 -12.66 29.67 -43.52
C LEU A 247 -12.23 30.96 -42.79
N LYS A 248 -12.84 32.11 -43.13
CA LYS A 248 -12.50 33.41 -42.54
C LYS A 248 -12.59 33.38 -41.01
N ILE A 249 -13.72 32.90 -40.48
CA ILE A 249 -13.92 32.81 -39.02
C ILE A 249 -12.88 31.87 -38.38
N ARG A 250 -12.59 30.72 -39.01
CA ARG A 250 -11.62 29.75 -38.50
C ARG A 250 -10.19 30.28 -38.49
N THR A 251 -9.78 31.02 -39.52
CA THR A 251 -8.45 31.63 -39.58
C THR A 251 -8.30 32.79 -38.61
N GLU A 252 -9.30 33.66 -38.48
CA GLU A 252 -9.28 34.80 -37.55
C GLU A 252 -9.25 34.34 -36.07
N ASN A 253 -9.75 33.14 -35.79
CA ASN A 253 -9.80 32.56 -34.44
C ASN A 253 -8.78 31.43 -34.20
N ASN A 254 -7.81 31.21 -35.08
CA ASN A 254 -6.78 30.17 -34.97
C ASN A 254 -7.31 28.72 -34.85
N PHE A 255 -8.50 28.43 -35.39
CA PHE A 255 -9.05 27.07 -35.47
C PHE A 255 -8.41 26.30 -36.64
N TRP A 256 -7.07 26.18 -36.63
CA TRP A 256 -6.28 25.77 -37.79
C TRP A 256 -6.59 24.38 -38.29
N SER A 257 -6.82 23.40 -37.40
CA SER A 257 -7.30 22.09 -37.81
C SER A 257 -8.56 22.24 -38.68
N ALA A 258 -9.58 22.95 -38.20
CA ALA A 258 -10.81 23.16 -38.95
C ALA A 258 -10.59 24.00 -40.23
N ALA A 259 -9.68 24.98 -40.22
CA ALA A 259 -9.34 25.79 -41.39
C ALA A 259 -8.71 24.96 -42.52
N ILE A 260 -7.83 24.00 -42.18
CA ILE A 260 -7.24 23.06 -43.14
C ILE A 260 -8.32 22.26 -43.86
N THR A 261 -9.33 21.77 -43.13
CA THR A 261 -10.47 21.08 -43.75
C THR A 261 -11.17 22.01 -44.74
N CYS A 262 -11.27 23.32 -44.44
CA CYS A 262 -11.83 24.26 -45.39
C CYS A 262 -10.96 24.46 -46.65
N TYR A 263 -9.64 24.46 -46.50
CA TYR A 263 -8.73 24.50 -47.66
C TYR A 263 -8.91 23.26 -48.55
N ILE A 264 -9.01 22.06 -47.97
CA ILE A 264 -9.27 20.82 -48.71
C ILE A 264 -10.60 20.91 -49.46
N GLN A 265 -11.67 21.36 -48.80
CA GLN A 265 -12.98 21.50 -49.45
C GLN A 265 -12.99 22.55 -50.55
N LEU A 266 -12.43 23.74 -50.32
CA LEU A 266 -12.32 24.79 -51.36
C LEU A 266 -11.52 24.30 -52.56
N SER A 267 -10.40 23.62 -52.32
CA SER A 267 -9.59 23.02 -53.38
C SER A 267 -10.41 22.04 -54.22
N GLY A 268 -11.19 21.17 -53.58
CA GLY A 268 -12.08 20.23 -54.27
C GLY A 268 -13.22 20.90 -55.03
N ILE A 269 -13.81 21.99 -54.49
CA ILE A 269 -14.86 22.75 -55.16
C ILE A 269 -14.31 23.46 -56.40
N TYR A 270 -13.16 24.14 -56.28
CA TYR A 270 -12.52 24.80 -57.41
C TYR A 270 -12.05 23.82 -58.48
N PHE A 271 -11.59 22.63 -58.08
CA PHE A 271 -11.28 21.56 -59.01
C PHE A 271 -12.51 21.11 -59.82
N LYS A 272 -13.68 20.98 -59.18
CA LYS A 272 -14.95 20.69 -59.88
C LYS A 272 -15.39 21.80 -60.84
N GLN A 273 -15.01 23.05 -60.58
CA GLN A 273 -15.25 24.18 -61.49
C GLN A 273 -14.21 24.30 -62.63
N ASP A 274 -13.26 23.36 -62.72
CA ASP A 274 -12.12 23.43 -63.64
C ASP A 274 -11.22 24.67 -63.41
N ASN A 275 -11.35 25.33 -62.25
CA ASN A 275 -10.46 26.42 -61.83
C ASN A 275 -9.23 25.82 -61.13
N LEU A 276 -8.32 25.29 -61.94
CA LEU A 276 -7.13 24.58 -61.49
C LEU A 276 -6.18 25.48 -60.69
N LYS A 277 -6.14 26.79 -60.97
CA LYS A 277 -5.29 27.75 -60.25
C LYS A 277 -5.66 27.86 -58.78
N ASP A 278 -6.94 28.10 -58.50
CA ASP A 278 -7.42 28.22 -57.12
C ASP A 278 -7.45 26.85 -56.42
N ALA A 279 -7.74 25.78 -57.17
CA ALA A 279 -7.67 24.42 -56.66
C ALA A 279 -6.27 24.07 -56.12
N LEU A 280 -5.23 24.35 -56.91
CA LEU A 280 -3.84 24.15 -56.50
C LEU A 280 -3.44 25.08 -55.34
N HIS A 281 -3.88 26.33 -55.36
CA HIS A 281 -3.58 27.28 -54.28
C HIS A 281 -4.06 26.75 -52.92
N TYR A 282 -5.34 26.38 -52.81
CA TYR A 282 -5.89 25.86 -51.56
C TYR A 282 -5.37 24.46 -51.20
N GLY A 283 -5.11 23.60 -52.19
CA GLY A 283 -4.52 22.28 -51.95
C GLY A 283 -3.12 22.35 -51.33
N ASN A 284 -2.27 23.27 -51.83
CA ASN A 284 -0.94 23.49 -51.26
C ASN A 284 -0.99 24.10 -49.86
N LEU A 285 -1.88 25.08 -49.62
CA LEU A 285 -2.10 25.62 -48.27
C LEU A 285 -2.51 24.54 -47.26
N ALA A 286 -3.36 23.59 -47.68
CA ALA A 286 -3.75 22.46 -46.85
C ALA A 286 -2.56 21.57 -46.48
N VAL A 287 -1.69 21.24 -47.45
CA VAL A 287 -0.47 20.45 -47.20
C VAL A 287 0.49 21.17 -46.25
N ASP A 288 0.82 22.42 -46.55
CA ASP A 288 1.81 23.18 -45.80
C ASP A 288 1.39 23.34 -44.34
N LYS A 289 0.13 23.72 -44.11
CA LYS A 289 -0.39 23.90 -42.76
C LYS A 289 -0.60 22.57 -42.03
N SER A 290 -1.00 21.50 -42.72
CA SER A 290 -1.10 20.16 -42.11
C SER A 290 0.26 19.65 -41.67
N LYS A 291 1.30 19.90 -42.45
CA LYS A 291 2.67 19.52 -42.13
C LYS A 291 3.23 20.32 -40.95
N GLU A 292 3.00 21.64 -40.94
CA GLU A 292 3.39 22.53 -39.83
C GLU A 292 2.80 22.06 -38.49
N LEU A 293 1.52 21.68 -38.49
CA LEU A 293 0.80 21.26 -37.29
C LEU A 293 0.87 19.76 -37.02
N ASN A 294 1.62 19.01 -37.81
CA ASN A 294 1.75 17.55 -37.73
C ASN A 294 0.40 16.80 -37.73
N LEU A 295 -0.56 17.28 -38.54
CA LEU A 295 -1.89 16.67 -38.69
C LEU A 295 -1.89 15.65 -39.82
N ILE A 296 -1.26 14.49 -39.57
CA ILE A 296 -1.06 13.41 -40.56
C ILE A 296 -2.36 13.02 -41.29
N PRO A 297 -3.54 12.87 -40.63
CA PRO A 297 -4.78 12.54 -41.33
C PRO A 297 -5.15 13.55 -42.44
N LYS A 298 -5.00 14.85 -42.16
CA LYS A 298 -5.30 15.91 -43.13
C LYS A 298 -4.23 16.03 -44.19
N LEU A 299 -2.98 15.74 -43.83
CA LEU A 299 -1.84 15.78 -44.73
C LEU A 299 -1.99 14.78 -45.88
N PHE A 300 -2.38 13.53 -45.59
CA PHE A 300 -2.59 12.55 -46.65
C PHE A 300 -3.85 12.85 -47.48
N GLU A 301 -4.93 13.37 -46.88
CA GLU A 301 -6.13 13.81 -47.61
C GLU A 301 -5.79 14.93 -48.61
N ALA A 302 -5.04 15.94 -48.19
CA ALA A 302 -4.60 17.03 -49.05
C ALA A 302 -3.67 16.54 -50.17
N HIS A 303 -2.77 15.60 -49.88
CA HIS A 303 -1.93 14.97 -50.91
C HIS A 303 -2.72 14.15 -51.92
N LYS A 304 -3.77 13.41 -51.48
CA LYS A 304 -4.67 12.70 -52.39
C LYS A 304 -5.40 13.67 -53.33
N LEU A 305 -5.84 14.82 -52.81
CA LEU A 305 -6.51 15.82 -53.64
C LEU A 305 -5.56 16.44 -54.66
N LEU A 306 -4.34 16.81 -54.25
CA LEU A 306 -3.33 17.35 -55.16
C LEU A 306 -2.91 16.35 -56.23
N SER A 307 -2.80 15.05 -55.93
CA SER A 307 -2.47 14.06 -56.97
C SER A 307 -3.52 14.04 -58.08
N VAL A 308 -4.81 14.06 -57.71
CA VAL A 308 -5.92 14.12 -58.67
C VAL A 308 -5.90 15.43 -59.48
N ILE A 309 -5.56 16.56 -58.85
CA ILE A 309 -5.45 17.84 -59.56
C ILE A 309 -4.28 17.83 -60.56
N TYR A 310 -3.12 17.31 -60.18
CA TYR A 310 -1.95 17.25 -61.06
C TYR A 310 -2.07 16.20 -62.18
N GLU A 311 -2.81 15.11 -61.94
CA GLU A 311 -3.21 14.18 -62.99
C GLU A 311 -4.02 14.90 -64.08
N ARG A 312 -4.95 15.77 -63.67
CA ARG A 312 -5.76 16.56 -64.59
C ARG A 312 -4.98 17.65 -65.33
N THR A 313 -3.97 18.27 -64.69
CA THR A 313 -3.10 19.25 -65.35
C THR A 313 -2.03 18.62 -66.23
N GLY A 314 -1.83 17.31 -66.17
CA GLY A 314 -0.81 16.57 -66.93
C GLY A 314 0.61 16.66 -66.34
N ASP A 315 0.77 17.16 -65.11
CA ASP A 315 2.07 17.17 -64.43
C ASP A 315 2.27 15.85 -63.66
N PHE A 316 2.61 14.81 -64.42
CA PHE A 316 2.79 13.47 -63.88
C PHE A 316 3.93 13.35 -62.85
N ALA A 317 4.90 14.28 -62.87
CA ALA A 317 6.00 14.28 -61.89
C ALA A 317 5.50 14.72 -60.51
N LEU A 318 4.69 15.79 -60.47
CA LEU A 318 4.07 16.25 -59.23
C LEU A 318 2.94 15.32 -58.78
N GLU A 319 2.15 14.78 -59.70
CA GLU A 319 1.15 13.75 -59.40
C GLU A 319 1.78 12.57 -58.65
N LEU A 320 2.83 11.96 -59.22
CA LEU A 320 3.51 10.81 -58.62
C LEU A 320 4.11 11.16 -57.26
N LYS A 321 4.64 12.37 -57.08
CA LYS A 321 5.17 12.85 -55.79
C LYS A 321 4.06 12.90 -54.74
N HIS A 322 2.90 13.46 -55.09
CA HIS A 322 1.77 13.56 -54.19
C HIS A 322 1.12 12.21 -53.88
N LEU A 323 1.04 11.32 -54.87
CA LEU A 323 0.55 9.96 -54.69
C LEU A 323 1.47 9.14 -53.76
N LYS A 324 2.80 9.23 -53.95
CA LYS A 324 3.77 8.60 -53.04
C LYS A 324 3.65 9.11 -51.61
N ASN A 325 3.49 10.42 -51.43
CA ASN A 325 3.28 11.01 -50.10
C ASN A 325 1.95 10.56 -49.48
N TYR A 326 0.86 10.49 -50.28
CA TYR A 326 -0.41 9.95 -49.82
C TYR A 326 -0.26 8.53 -49.26
N HIS A 327 0.38 7.62 -50.00
CA HIS A 327 0.60 6.25 -49.54
C HIS A 327 1.50 6.20 -48.29
N LYS A 328 2.61 6.94 -48.29
CA LYS A 328 3.52 7.03 -47.13
C LYS A 328 2.78 7.43 -45.85
N TYR A 329 2.05 8.54 -45.88
CA TYR A 329 1.38 9.05 -44.69
C TYR A 329 0.16 8.22 -44.31
N LYS A 330 -0.53 7.58 -45.27
CA LYS A 330 -1.60 6.62 -44.99
C LYS A 330 -1.07 5.39 -44.26
N GLU A 331 0.05 4.83 -44.71
CA GLU A 331 0.74 3.73 -44.01
C GLU A 331 1.21 4.15 -42.62
N GLU A 332 1.73 5.37 -42.47
CA GLU A 332 2.15 5.90 -41.17
C GLU A 332 0.99 5.96 -40.16
N VAL A 333 -0.20 6.42 -40.58
CA VAL A 333 -1.41 6.40 -39.73
C VAL A 333 -1.76 4.97 -39.32
N HIS A 334 -1.76 4.04 -40.28
CA HIS A 334 -2.09 2.64 -40.00
C HIS A 334 -1.08 1.98 -39.05
N ASN A 335 0.21 2.24 -39.24
CA ASN A 335 1.28 1.72 -38.36
C ASN A 335 1.19 2.31 -36.95
N GLN A 336 0.84 3.60 -36.81
CA GLN A 336 0.60 4.22 -35.51
C GLN A 336 -0.62 3.60 -34.80
N GLU A 337 -1.68 3.23 -35.51
CA GLU A 337 -2.83 2.52 -34.94
C GLU A 337 -2.44 1.13 -34.44
N ILE A 338 -1.71 0.35 -35.25
CA ILE A 338 -1.24 -0.99 -34.87
C ILE A 338 -0.33 -0.92 -33.63
N THR A 339 0.66 -0.02 -33.64
CA THR A 339 1.60 0.13 -32.52
C THR A 339 0.87 0.45 -31.23
N ARG A 340 -0.11 1.38 -31.26
CA ARG A 340 -0.92 1.71 -30.09
C ARG A 340 -1.80 0.55 -29.62
N LYS A 341 -2.29 -0.29 -30.54
CA LYS A 341 -3.08 -1.48 -30.18
C LYS A 341 -2.23 -2.52 -29.46
N ILE A 342 -0.98 -2.70 -29.90
CA ILE A 342 0.01 -3.55 -29.23
C ILE A 342 0.30 -3.01 -27.82
N GLU A 343 0.56 -1.70 -27.68
CA GLU A 343 0.78 -1.07 -26.37
C GLU A 343 -0.41 -1.29 -25.41
N GLN A 344 -1.64 -1.09 -25.89
CA GLN A 344 -2.85 -1.32 -25.09
C GLN A 344 -3.02 -2.78 -24.66
N LEU A 345 -2.75 -3.73 -25.56
CA LEU A 345 -2.80 -5.16 -25.24
C LEU A 345 -1.74 -5.52 -24.18
N ASN A 346 -0.53 -4.98 -24.31
CA ASN A 346 0.55 -5.19 -23.34
C ASN A 346 0.16 -4.64 -21.96
N SER A 347 -0.34 -3.39 -21.87
CA SER A 347 -0.78 -2.83 -20.58
C SER A 347 -1.93 -3.61 -19.96
N LYS A 348 -2.87 -4.12 -20.77
CA LYS A 348 -3.97 -4.97 -20.26
C LYS A 348 -3.42 -6.28 -19.71
N HIS A 349 -2.47 -6.89 -20.40
CA HIS A 349 -1.84 -8.13 -19.97
C HIS A 349 -1.03 -7.95 -18.68
N GLU A 350 -0.25 -6.88 -18.56
CA GLU A 350 0.48 -6.53 -17.33
C GLU A 350 -0.46 -6.36 -16.13
N LEU A 351 -1.60 -5.68 -16.32
CA LEU A 351 -2.60 -5.52 -15.27
C LEU A 351 -3.20 -6.87 -14.83
N GLU A 352 -3.45 -7.77 -15.77
CA GLU A 352 -3.96 -9.12 -15.48
C GLU A 352 -2.95 -9.93 -14.67
N ILE A 353 -1.67 -9.89 -15.05
CA ILE A 353 -0.56 -10.51 -14.31
C ILE A 353 -0.48 -9.93 -12.89
N MET A 354 -0.59 -8.61 -12.74
CA MET A 354 -0.54 -7.96 -11.42
C MET A 354 -1.69 -8.41 -10.51
N ASN A 355 -2.91 -8.52 -11.06
CA ASN A 355 -4.07 -9.00 -10.32
C ASN A 355 -3.92 -10.46 -9.89
N GLN A 356 -3.38 -11.33 -10.74
CA GLN A 356 -3.09 -12.72 -10.40
C GLN A 356 -2.06 -12.82 -9.26
N HIS A 357 -0.97 -12.05 -9.32
CA HIS A 357 0.04 -12.02 -8.26
C HIS A 357 -0.54 -11.55 -6.92
N LYS A 358 -1.42 -10.53 -6.95
CA LYS A 358 -2.09 -10.03 -5.74
C LYS A 358 -2.96 -11.12 -5.09
N GLU A 359 -3.68 -11.90 -5.89
CA GLU A 359 -4.51 -12.99 -5.37
C GLU A 359 -3.66 -14.13 -4.79
N ILE A 360 -2.58 -14.52 -5.48
CA ILE A 360 -1.61 -15.50 -4.96
C ILE A 360 -1.04 -15.04 -3.62
N PHE A 361 -0.65 -13.77 -3.51
CA PHE A 361 -0.13 -13.19 -2.28
C PHE A 361 -1.18 -13.22 -1.15
N ARG A 362 -2.44 -12.89 -1.46
CA ARG A 362 -3.54 -12.97 -0.49
C ARG A 362 -3.72 -14.39 0.04
N LEU A 363 -3.76 -15.38 -0.85
CA LEU A 363 -3.94 -16.79 -0.48
C LEU A 363 -2.78 -17.28 0.40
N ARG A 364 -1.54 -16.97 0.04
CA ARG A 364 -0.36 -17.31 0.86
C ARG A 364 -0.41 -16.70 2.26
N ASN A 365 -0.86 -15.46 2.41
CA ASN A 365 -0.97 -14.82 3.73
C ASN A 365 -2.03 -15.47 4.60
N VAL A 366 -3.14 -15.92 4.01
CA VAL A 366 -4.18 -16.66 4.75
C VAL A 366 -3.64 -18.00 5.23
N GLU A 367 -2.96 -18.75 4.34
CA GLU A 367 -2.34 -20.03 4.67
C GLU A 367 -1.27 -19.89 5.75
N LEU A 368 -0.36 -18.92 5.59
CA LEU A 368 0.70 -18.63 6.57
C LEU A 368 0.13 -18.30 7.95
N LYS A 369 -0.96 -17.52 8.00
CA LYS A 369 -1.63 -17.20 9.26
C LYS A 369 -2.21 -18.46 9.92
N SER A 370 -2.85 -19.34 9.16
CA SER A 370 -3.39 -20.60 9.67
C SER A 370 -2.29 -21.46 10.30
N VAL A 371 -1.13 -21.59 9.63
CA VAL A 371 0.01 -22.36 10.13
C VAL A 371 0.57 -21.74 11.43
N ILE A 372 0.65 -20.41 11.51
CA ILE A 372 1.09 -19.71 12.73
C ILE A 372 0.13 -19.97 13.89
N ASP A 373 -1.18 -19.94 13.63
CA ASP A 373 -2.20 -20.19 14.66
C ASP A 373 -2.10 -21.65 15.19
N GLU A 374 -1.95 -22.64 14.31
CA GLU A 374 -1.74 -24.06 14.70
C GLU A 374 -0.45 -24.27 15.51
N LEU A 375 0.64 -23.61 15.13
CA LEU A 375 1.91 -23.68 15.84
C LEU A 375 1.79 -23.09 17.26
N ASN A 376 1.09 -21.94 17.39
CA ASN A 376 0.85 -21.30 18.67
C ASN A 376 -0.01 -22.16 19.61
N GLU A 377 -0.99 -22.90 19.10
CA GLU A 377 -1.76 -23.86 19.89
C GLU A 377 -0.88 -25.00 20.43
N SER A 378 0.00 -25.52 19.58
CA SER A 378 0.96 -26.58 19.96
C SER A 378 1.93 -26.10 21.06
N PHE A 379 2.45 -24.87 20.97
CA PHE A 379 3.31 -24.32 22.01
C PHE A 379 2.57 -24.05 23.33
N ARG A 380 1.32 -23.58 23.28
CA ARG A 380 0.50 -23.42 24.49
C ARG A 380 0.25 -24.75 25.20
N TYR A 381 0.07 -25.83 24.43
CA TYR A 381 -0.06 -27.18 24.98
C TYR A 381 1.24 -27.64 25.65
N ALA A 382 2.40 -27.46 25.00
CA ALA A 382 3.70 -27.77 25.58
C ALA A 382 3.94 -27.02 26.92
N ARG A 383 3.59 -25.73 26.98
CA ARG A 383 3.67 -24.94 28.22
C ARG A 383 2.83 -25.52 29.35
N ARG A 384 1.61 -26.01 29.06
CA ARG A 384 0.74 -26.63 30.07
C ARG A 384 1.38 -27.88 30.67
N ILE A 385 2.01 -28.71 29.85
CA ILE A 385 2.72 -29.92 30.30
C ILE A 385 3.89 -29.52 31.22
N GLN A 386 4.70 -28.56 30.78
CA GLN A 386 5.86 -28.11 31.56
C GLN A 386 5.46 -27.45 32.89
N GLN A 387 4.40 -26.64 32.92
CA GLN A 387 3.91 -26.06 34.17
C GLN A 387 3.36 -27.11 35.14
N ALA A 388 2.85 -28.24 34.64
CA ALA A 388 2.32 -29.32 35.47
C ALA A 388 3.42 -30.16 36.17
N ILE A 389 4.64 -30.17 35.63
CA ILE A 389 5.76 -30.86 36.30
C ILE A 389 6.35 -30.02 37.43
N LEU A 390 6.30 -28.68 37.34
CA LEU A 390 6.90 -27.80 38.34
C LEU A 390 6.17 -27.90 39.70
N PRO A 391 6.92 -27.88 40.82
CA PRO A 391 6.32 -27.92 42.14
C PRO A 391 5.47 -26.66 42.40
N PRO A 392 4.28 -26.80 43.01
CA PRO A 392 3.39 -25.67 43.24
C PRO A 392 3.88 -24.82 44.41
N ASN A 393 3.68 -23.49 44.34
CA ASN A 393 4.17 -22.53 45.34
C ASN A 393 3.71 -22.82 46.78
N HIS A 394 2.53 -23.41 46.97
CA HIS A 394 2.05 -23.78 48.31
C HIS A 394 2.92 -24.86 48.97
N LEU A 395 3.58 -25.72 48.19
CA LEU A 395 4.52 -26.72 48.69
C LEU A 395 5.78 -26.03 49.25
N PHE A 396 6.31 -25.05 48.52
CA PHE A 396 7.43 -24.23 48.97
C PHE A 396 7.08 -23.48 50.26
N LYS A 397 5.95 -22.77 50.29
CA LYS A 397 5.54 -22.03 51.51
C LYS A 397 5.22 -22.94 52.70
N LYS A 398 4.88 -24.22 52.48
CA LYS A 398 4.63 -25.19 53.55
C LYS A 398 5.93 -25.64 54.23
N TYR A 399 6.96 -25.98 53.46
CA TYR A 399 8.21 -26.55 53.97
C TYR A 399 9.33 -25.52 54.15
N LEU A 400 9.30 -24.43 53.37
CA LEU A 400 10.21 -23.29 53.44
C LEU A 400 9.36 -21.99 53.53
N PRO A 401 8.77 -21.68 54.70
CA PRO A 401 7.81 -20.57 54.83
C PRO A 401 8.43 -19.21 54.49
N GLN A 402 9.70 -19.02 54.84
CA GLN A 402 10.50 -17.86 54.45
C GLN A 402 11.25 -18.17 53.14
N SER A 403 10.51 -18.23 52.03
CA SER A 403 11.11 -18.41 50.70
C SER A 403 10.39 -17.63 49.59
N PHE A 404 11.08 -17.38 48.48
CA PHE A 404 10.49 -16.89 47.23
C PHE A 404 11.09 -17.61 46.02
N ILE A 405 10.34 -17.58 44.91
CA ILE A 405 10.80 -18.02 43.59
C ILE A 405 10.48 -16.89 42.60
N LEU A 406 11.51 -16.39 41.93
CA LEU A 406 11.40 -15.53 40.75
C LEU A 406 11.67 -16.40 39.53
N TYR A 407 10.64 -16.64 38.71
CA TYR A 407 10.72 -17.51 37.55
C TYR A 407 10.11 -16.81 36.34
N LYS A 408 10.94 -16.52 35.33
CA LYS A 408 10.56 -15.85 34.08
C LYS A 408 11.10 -16.61 32.88
N PRO A 409 10.26 -17.44 32.23
CA PRO A 409 10.57 -18.01 30.93
C PRO A 409 10.81 -16.91 29.88
N LYS A 410 11.84 -17.08 29.04
CA LYS A 410 12.11 -16.27 27.84
C LYS A 410 11.07 -16.55 26.75
N ASP A 411 10.87 -17.83 26.46
CA ASP A 411 9.96 -18.33 25.43
C ASP A 411 8.66 -18.90 26.04
N ILE A 412 7.76 -19.43 25.21
CA ILE A 412 6.51 -20.07 25.68
C ILE A 412 6.80 -21.26 26.62
N VAL A 413 7.95 -21.91 26.44
CA VAL A 413 8.49 -23.00 27.27
C VAL A 413 9.93 -22.67 27.66
N ALA A 414 10.34 -23.04 28.87
CA ALA A 414 11.67 -22.71 29.43
C ALA A 414 12.64 -23.91 29.39
N GLY A 415 13.92 -23.65 29.23
CA GLY A 415 14.98 -24.60 29.60
C GLY A 415 15.18 -24.65 31.12
N ASP A 416 15.14 -23.50 31.79
CA ASP A 416 15.36 -23.45 33.24
C ASP A 416 14.19 -24.00 34.04
N PHE A 417 14.47 -24.58 35.21
CA PHE A 417 13.43 -24.99 36.13
C PHE A 417 13.87 -24.93 37.59
N TYR A 418 12.88 -24.79 38.48
CA TYR A 418 13.05 -24.97 39.91
C TYR A 418 12.45 -26.30 40.36
N TRP A 419 13.03 -26.89 41.39
CA TRP A 419 12.63 -28.22 41.87
C TRP A 419 12.66 -28.28 43.40
N MET A 420 11.78 -29.09 44.00
CA MET A 420 11.71 -29.33 45.43
C MET A 420 11.09 -30.70 45.70
N GLU A 421 11.64 -31.44 46.65
CA GLU A 421 11.05 -32.66 47.18
C GLU A 421 11.32 -32.78 48.70
N PRO A 422 10.28 -32.92 49.55
CA PRO A 422 10.46 -33.22 50.96
C PRO A 422 10.84 -34.70 51.15
N ILE A 423 11.90 -34.99 51.90
CA ILE A 423 12.35 -36.37 52.15
C ILE A 423 11.57 -36.96 53.34
N SER A 424 10.75 -37.97 53.09
CA SER A 424 10.12 -38.74 54.17
C SER A 424 11.16 -39.64 54.85
N ILE A 425 11.41 -39.46 56.15
CA ILE A 425 12.27 -40.37 56.92
C ILE A 425 11.53 -41.71 57.11
N VAL A 426 11.78 -42.66 56.23
CA VAL A 426 11.38 -44.05 56.43
C VAL A 426 12.28 -44.61 57.54
N HIS A 427 11.78 -44.67 58.78
CA HIS A 427 12.48 -45.40 59.85
C HIS A 427 12.70 -46.84 59.36
N SER A 428 13.95 -47.26 59.20
CA SER A 428 14.33 -48.61 58.85
C SER A 428 14.11 -49.54 60.04
N ASP A 429 12.87 -49.79 60.42
CA ASP A 429 12.51 -50.98 61.18
C ASP A 429 12.02 -52.03 60.18
N ILE A 430 12.82 -53.09 60.05
CA ILE A 430 12.68 -54.14 59.04
C ILE A 430 11.42 -55.02 59.25
N ASN A 431 10.60 -54.82 60.29
CA ASN A 431 9.51 -55.74 60.60
C ASN A 431 8.17 -55.08 60.97
N GLN A 432 7.64 -54.19 60.14
CA GLN A 432 6.20 -53.94 60.16
C GLN A 432 5.67 -53.37 58.83
N THR A 433 4.58 -53.96 58.38
CA THR A 433 3.76 -53.62 57.21
C THR A 433 3.42 -52.11 57.18
N LYS A 434 4.08 -51.35 56.29
CA LYS A 434 3.87 -49.91 56.11
C LYS A 434 2.76 -49.62 55.09
N THR A 435 1.53 -49.54 55.56
CA THR A 435 0.52 -48.62 55.00
C THR A 435 0.32 -47.51 56.02
N GLY A 436 1.18 -46.49 55.95
CA GLY A 436 1.10 -45.34 56.84
C GLY A 436 1.95 -44.21 56.27
N PHE A 437 1.29 -43.22 55.67
CA PHE A 437 1.87 -41.90 55.49
C PHE A 437 2.21 -41.37 56.89
N GLY A 438 3.47 -41.47 57.30
CA GLY A 438 3.93 -40.80 58.51
C GLY A 438 3.58 -39.32 58.42
N THR A 439 3.00 -38.75 59.46
CA THR A 439 2.72 -37.32 59.53
C THR A 439 4.05 -36.58 59.49
N MET A 440 4.42 -36.08 58.31
CA MET A 440 5.63 -35.28 58.12
C MET A 440 5.41 -33.95 58.84
N ASN A 441 6.19 -33.69 59.89
CA ASN A 441 6.23 -32.38 60.51
C ASN A 441 7.06 -31.46 59.60
N PRO A 442 6.48 -30.39 59.03
CA PRO A 442 7.19 -29.48 58.14
C PRO A 442 8.44 -28.87 58.78
N GLU A 443 8.48 -28.73 60.10
CA GLU A 443 9.59 -28.10 60.83
C GLU A 443 10.82 -29.02 60.98
N THR A 444 10.65 -30.34 60.92
CA THR A 444 11.74 -31.32 61.17
C THR A 444 12.08 -32.19 59.96
N THR A 445 11.29 -32.11 58.90
CA THR A 445 11.48 -32.85 57.66
C THR A 445 12.66 -32.27 56.86
N PRO A 446 13.64 -33.08 56.41
CA PRO A 446 14.64 -32.63 55.46
C PRO A 446 14.02 -32.30 54.10
N VAL A 447 14.34 -31.15 53.54
CA VAL A 447 13.80 -30.68 52.26
C VAL A 447 14.93 -30.55 51.26
N LEU A 448 14.78 -31.15 50.08
CA LEU A 448 15.65 -30.91 48.94
C LEU A 448 15.03 -29.84 48.04
N PHE A 449 15.85 -28.92 47.55
CA PHE A 449 15.43 -27.91 46.56
C PHE A 449 16.59 -27.50 45.66
N ALA A 450 16.27 -27.12 44.42
CA ALA A 450 17.27 -26.76 43.42
C ALA A 450 16.76 -25.72 42.42
N ALA A 451 17.70 -24.95 41.88
CA ALA A 451 17.53 -24.20 40.63
C ALA A 451 18.46 -24.81 39.58
N ALA A 452 17.90 -25.11 38.41
CA ALA A 452 18.59 -25.76 37.30
C ALA A 452 18.44 -24.92 36.02
N ASP A 453 19.55 -24.85 35.30
CA ASP A 453 19.76 -24.16 34.04
C ASP A 453 20.10 -25.21 32.99
N CYS A 454 19.21 -25.42 32.01
CA CYS A 454 19.38 -26.48 31.03
C CYS A 454 19.94 -25.93 29.73
N THR A 455 20.75 -26.74 29.05
CA THR A 455 21.32 -26.36 27.76
C THR A 455 20.23 -26.13 26.71
N GLY A 456 20.25 -24.93 26.12
CA GLY A 456 19.37 -24.53 25.02
C GLY A 456 18.09 -23.82 25.49
N HIS A 457 17.46 -23.08 24.57
CA HIS A 457 16.22 -22.35 24.84
C HIS A 457 15.08 -22.81 23.92
N GLY A 458 13.84 -22.40 24.23
CA GLY A 458 12.66 -22.80 23.47
C GLY A 458 12.36 -24.30 23.57
N VAL A 459 11.83 -24.90 22.51
CA VAL A 459 11.36 -26.30 22.54
C VAL A 459 12.45 -27.33 22.87
N PRO A 460 13.67 -27.27 22.30
CA PRO A 460 14.74 -28.20 22.66
C PRO A 460 15.13 -28.12 24.13
N GLY A 461 15.36 -26.91 24.66
CA GLY A 461 15.69 -26.70 26.08
C GLY A 461 14.58 -27.21 27.00
N ALA A 462 13.31 -26.98 26.64
CA ALA A 462 12.17 -27.49 27.38
C ALA A 462 12.06 -29.03 27.41
N MET A 463 12.55 -29.73 26.39
CA MET A 463 12.62 -31.19 26.41
C MET A 463 13.74 -31.68 27.34
N VAL A 464 14.91 -31.04 27.29
CA VAL A 464 16.04 -31.34 28.20
C VAL A 464 15.61 -31.13 29.65
N SER A 465 14.87 -30.06 29.95
CA SER A 465 14.39 -29.76 31.30
C SER A 465 13.45 -30.83 31.85
N VAL A 466 12.53 -31.36 31.04
CA VAL A 466 11.65 -32.48 31.44
C VAL A 466 12.44 -33.77 31.70
N VAL A 467 13.46 -34.07 30.89
CA VAL A 467 14.33 -35.24 31.08
C VAL A 467 15.12 -35.11 32.39
N CYS A 468 15.75 -33.96 32.60
CA CYS A 468 16.51 -33.63 33.80
C CYS A 468 15.65 -33.66 35.07
N PHE A 469 14.45 -33.08 35.01
CA PHE A 469 13.48 -33.08 36.10
C PHE A 469 13.06 -34.50 36.50
N ASN A 470 12.82 -35.37 35.52
CA ASN A 470 12.47 -36.76 35.81
C ASN A 470 13.65 -37.54 36.40
N ALA A 471 14.87 -37.30 35.94
CA ALA A 471 16.07 -37.93 36.50
C ALA A 471 16.29 -37.54 37.98
N LEU A 472 16.05 -36.27 38.34
CA LEU A 472 16.01 -35.80 39.74
C LEU A 472 15.02 -36.62 40.58
N ASN A 473 13.77 -36.71 40.14
CA ASN A 473 12.74 -37.45 40.88
C ASN A 473 13.09 -38.94 41.06
N ARG A 474 13.64 -39.57 40.02
CA ARG A 474 14.04 -40.99 40.07
C ARG A 474 15.19 -41.23 41.04
N SER A 475 16.20 -40.34 41.06
CA SER A 475 17.35 -40.45 41.97
C SER A 475 16.94 -40.54 43.44
N ILE A 476 15.84 -39.86 43.82
CA ILE A 476 15.34 -39.85 45.19
C ILE A 476 14.33 -40.96 45.44
N ARG A 477 13.34 -41.13 44.56
CA ARG A 477 12.23 -42.06 44.80
C ARG A 477 12.57 -43.52 44.51
N GLU A 478 13.40 -43.78 43.50
CA GLU A 478 13.78 -45.14 43.12
C GLU A 478 15.08 -45.58 43.81
N PHE A 479 16.07 -44.69 43.85
CA PHE A 479 17.40 -45.01 44.40
C PHE A 479 17.58 -44.59 45.87
N ASN A 480 16.59 -43.92 46.48
CA ASN A 480 16.58 -43.50 47.89
C ASN A 480 17.81 -42.68 48.30
N LEU A 481 18.37 -41.91 47.37
CA LEU A 481 19.51 -41.04 47.64
C LEU A 481 19.07 -39.78 48.39
N SER A 482 19.91 -39.32 49.32
CA SER A 482 19.63 -38.13 50.14
C SER A 482 20.77 -37.11 50.19
N SER A 483 21.98 -37.50 49.79
CA SER A 483 23.14 -36.61 49.73
C SER A 483 23.15 -35.87 48.39
N PRO A 484 23.21 -34.52 48.36
CA PRO A 484 23.23 -33.73 47.12
C PRO A 484 24.29 -34.19 46.10
N GLY A 485 25.53 -34.48 46.54
CA GLY A 485 26.59 -34.93 45.64
C GLY A 485 26.27 -36.27 44.96
N GLU A 486 25.81 -37.25 45.73
CA GLU A 486 25.42 -38.58 45.20
C GLU A 486 24.21 -38.48 44.26
N ILE A 487 23.28 -37.58 44.55
CA ILE A 487 22.13 -37.30 43.69
C ILE A 487 22.61 -36.76 42.33
N LEU A 488 23.49 -35.75 42.31
CA LEU A 488 24.02 -35.19 41.06
C LEU A 488 24.82 -36.23 40.24
N ASP A 489 25.61 -37.07 40.91
CA ASP A 489 26.30 -38.18 40.25
C ASP A 489 25.31 -39.16 39.61
N LYS A 490 24.26 -39.54 40.35
CA LYS A 490 23.28 -40.49 39.82
C LYS A 490 22.45 -39.91 38.68
N ILE A 491 22.08 -38.64 38.75
CA ILE A 491 21.36 -37.95 37.68
C ILE A 491 22.22 -37.89 36.41
N THR A 492 23.52 -37.61 36.56
CA THR A 492 24.46 -37.62 35.42
C THR A 492 24.49 -38.97 34.73
N ASP A 493 24.52 -40.07 35.49
CA ASP A 493 24.44 -41.43 34.91
C ASP A 493 23.14 -41.65 34.13
N LEU A 494 22.01 -41.26 34.72
CA LEU A 494 20.69 -41.43 34.11
C LEU A 494 20.55 -40.61 32.82
N ILE A 495 21.09 -39.39 32.78
CA ILE A 495 21.03 -38.52 31.60
C ILE A 495 21.91 -39.06 30.48
N ILE A 496 23.14 -39.48 30.79
CA ILE A 496 24.05 -40.08 29.80
C ILE A 496 23.42 -41.36 29.23
N GLU A 497 22.87 -42.24 30.07
CA GLU A 497 22.22 -43.48 29.61
C GLU A 497 21.02 -43.21 28.68
N GLN A 498 20.28 -42.11 28.93
CA GLN A 498 19.15 -41.75 28.08
C GLN A 498 19.60 -41.17 26.73
N PHE A 499 20.65 -40.37 26.72
CA PHE A 499 21.15 -39.73 25.50
C PHE A 499 22.10 -40.60 24.66
N GLU A 500 22.71 -41.66 25.24
CA GLU A 500 23.56 -42.62 24.49
C GLU A 500 22.76 -43.68 23.73
N LYS A 501 21.44 -43.73 23.87
CA LYS A 501 20.57 -44.66 23.12
C LYS A 501 20.30 -44.22 21.67
N SER A 502 20.70 -43.01 21.29
CA SER A 502 20.58 -42.47 19.93
C SER A 502 21.89 -42.57 19.15
N ASP A 503 21.80 -42.69 17.82
CA ASP A 503 22.97 -42.66 16.92
C ASP A 503 23.66 -41.28 16.87
N ASP A 504 22.96 -40.22 17.30
CA ASP A 504 23.47 -38.86 17.37
C ASP A 504 24.13 -38.55 18.73
N GLU A 505 25.27 -37.85 18.70
CA GLU A 505 25.95 -37.37 19.92
C GLU A 505 25.20 -36.18 20.56
N VAL A 506 24.33 -36.45 21.53
CA VAL A 506 23.72 -35.42 22.36
C VAL A 506 24.64 -35.07 23.53
N LYS A 507 24.99 -33.78 23.65
CA LYS A 507 25.83 -33.22 24.73
C LYS A 507 25.05 -32.36 25.71
N ASP A 508 23.74 -32.27 25.52
CA ASP A 508 22.84 -31.48 26.34
C ASP A 508 22.79 -32.02 27.78
N GLY A 509 22.56 -31.11 28.73
CA GLY A 509 22.58 -31.40 30.16
C GLY A 509 22.04 -30.24 30.98
N MET A 510 22.41 -30.17 32.25
CA MET A 510 22.05 -29.04 33.11
C MET A 510 23.18 -28.60 34.02
N ASP A 511 23.18 -27.31 34.31
CA ASP A 511 23.92 -26.68 35.38
C ASP A 511 22.94 -26.47 36.55
N ILE A 512 23.28 -26.96 37.73
CA ILE A 512 22.32 -27.06 38.84
C ILE A 512 22.99 -26.78 40.17
N ALA A 513 22.26 -26.09 41.05
CA ALA A 513 22.63 -25.92 42.45
C ALA A 513 21.59 -26.65 43.32
N LEU A 514 22.02 -27.76 43.96
CA LEU A 514 21.14 -28.63 44.74
C LEU A 514 21.45 -28.50 46.24
N CYS A 515 20.41 -28.19 47.01
CA CYS A 515 20.48 -28.01 48.45
C CYS A 515 19.60 -29.02 49.18
N ARG A 516 20.09 -29.51 50.32
CA ARG A 516 19.31 -30.23 51.33
C ARG A 516 19.33 -29.44 52.63
N LEU A 517 18.17 -29.05 53.12
CA LEU A 517 18.04 -28.30 54.37
C LEU A 517 17.30 -29.14 55.43
N GLN A 518 17.86 -29.19 56.64
CA GLN A 518 17.20 -29.77 57.81
C GLN A 518 17.52 -28.92 59.04
N GLY A 519 16.53 -28.16 59.52
CA GLY A 519 16.76 -27.12 60.54
C GLY A 519 17.81 -26.13 60.04
N ASN A 520 18.90 -25.98 60.78
CA ASN A 520 20.01 -25.07 60.44
C ASN A 520 21.16 -25.75 59.67
N LYS A 521 21.04 -27.04 59.33
CA LYS A 521 22.07 -27.77 58.60
C LYS A 521 21.75 -27.77 57.11
N LEU A 522 22.62 -27.19 56.31
CA LEU A 522 22.54 -27.15 54.86
C LEU A 522 23.62 -28.06 54.26
N GLN A 523 23.21 -28.99 53.41
CA GLN A 523 24.12 -29.69 52.51
C GLN A 523 23.95 -29.14 51.09
N TYR A 524 25.06 -28.97 50.36
CA TYR A 524 25.07 -28.41 49.01
C TYR A 524 26.02 -29.16 48.10
N ALA A 525 25.57 -29.40 46.87
CA ALA A 525 26.43 -29.76 45.74
C ALA A 525 25.94 -29.00 44.49
N GLY A 526 26.87 -28.62 43.63
CA GLY A 526 26.53 -27.88 42.40
C GLY A 526 27.37 -28.27 41.20
N ALA A 527 26.73 -28.21 40.04
CA ALA A 527 27.31 -28.39 38.72
C ALA A 527 27.29 -27.02 38.00
N ASN A 528 28.46 -26.39 37.86
CA ASN A 528 28.69 -25.03 37.36
C ASN A 528 27.95 -23.87 38.09
N ASN A 529 26.82 -24.13 38.75
CA ASN A 529 26.00 -23.15 39.48
C ASN A 529 26.33 -23.13 40.97
N SER A 530 26.90 -22.00 41.41
CA SER A 530 27.38 -21.78 42.78
C SER A 530 26.26 -21.38 43.74
N LEU A 531 26.43 -21.68 45.02
CA LEU A 531 25.52 -21.30 46.10
C LEU A 531 25.96 -19.99 46.75
N TRP A 532 25.03 -19.05 46.97
CA TRP A 532 25.31 -17.83 47.72
C TRP A 532 24.56 -17.81 49.06
N ILE A 533 25.29 -17.49 50.13
CA ILE A 533 24.77 -17.32 51.48
C ILE A 533 25.06 -15.89 51.93
N ILE A 534 24.05 -15.19 52.41
CA ILE A 534 24.18 -13.82 52.92
C ILE A 534 23.90 -13.83 54.42
N SER A 535 24.89 -13.39 55.19
CA SER A 535 24.89 -13.39 56.66
C SER A 535 25.15 -11.98 57.21
N LYS A 536 24.67 -11.69 58.41
CA LYS A 536 24.91 -10.42 59.12
C LYS A 536 26.26 -10.46 59.85
N GLU A 537 27.16 -9.50 59.61
CA GLU A 537 28.54 -9.54 60.12
C GLU A 537 28.73 -8.77 61.45
N ASP A 538 28.06 -7.63 61.67
CA ASP A 538 28.10 -6.85 62.93
C ASP A 538 26.96 -5.78 63.00
N GLU A 539 26.41 -5.48 64.18
CA GLU A 539 25.33 -4.48 64.38
C GLU A 539 25.82 -3.03 64.36
N SER A 540 27.14 -2.81 64.35
CA SER A 540 27.78 -1.50 64.57
C SER A 540 28.41 -0.85 63.33
N LEU A 541 28.35 -1.49 62.15
CA LEU A 541 28.98 -1.03 60.90
C LEU A 541 27.97 -0.74 59.78
N THR A 542 28.30 0.22 58.90
CA THR A 542 27.47 0.69 57.78
C THR A 542 27.32 -0.29 56.61
N ASN A 543 28.04 -1.42 56.60
CA ASN A 543 27.83 -2.56 55.69
C ASN A 543 27.52 -3.81 56.52
N ALA A 544 26.27 -3.97 56.92
CA ALA A 544 25.86 -4.98 57.91
C ALA A 544 25.84 -6.44 57.38
N PHE A 545 25.94 -6.66 56.06
CA PHE A 545 25.76 -7.97 55.43
C PHE A 545 26.93 -8.37 54.53
N LYS A 546 27.25 -9.67 54.50
CA LYS A 546 28.31 -10.25 53.66
C LYS A 546 27.82 -11.46 52.88
N ILE A 547 28.22 -11.55 51.61
CA ILE A 547 27.99 -12.72 50.76
C ILE A 547 29.17 -13.70 50.88
N THR A 548 28.85 -14.94 51.20
CA THR A 548 29.73 -16.10 51.09
C THR A 548 29.31 -16.94 49.89
N GLU A 549 30.22 -17.13 48.93
CA GLU A 549 29.99 -17.95 47.74
C GLU A 549 30.66 -19.31 47.89
N ILE A 550 29.86 -20.37 47.78
CA ILE A 550 30.33 -21.76 47.76
C ILE A 550 30.37 -22.20 46.30
N LYS A 551 31.59 -22.41 45.81
CA LYS A 551 31.83 -22.73 44.40
C LYS A 551 31.36 -24.14 44.07
N ALA A 552 30.65 -24.25 42.95
CA ALA A 552 30.31 -25.51 42.31
C ALA A 552 31.53 -26.24 41.73
N ASP A 553 31.36 -27.53 41.47
CA ASP A 553 32.29 -28.26 40.61
C ASP A 553 32.14 -27.77 39.17
N LYS A 554 33.27 -27.56 38.49
CA LYS A 554 33.33 -27.06 37.11
C LYS A 554 33.07 -28.19 36.11
N GLN A 555 31.88 -28.78 36.19
CA GLN A 555 31.38 -29.78 35.26
C GLN A 555 29.84 -29.70 35.25
N PRO A 556 29.19 -29.91 34.09
CA PRO A 556 27.74 -29.98 34.01
C PRO A 556 27.23 -31.35 34.49
N VAL A 557 25.93 -31.44 34.75
CA VAL A 557 25.23 -32.72 34.82
C VAL A 557 24.93 -33.17 33.39
N GLY A 558 25.82 -33.99 32.84
CA GLY A 558 25.76 -34.48 31.45
C GLY A 558 27.10 -35.07 30.99
N LYS A 559 27.28 -35.22 29.68
CA LYS A 559 28.52 -35.78 29.09
C LYS A 559 29.70 -34.83 29.31
N HIS A 560 30.74 -35.26 30.03
CA HIS A 560 31.95 -34.47 30.30
C HIS A 560 33.23 -35.30 30.16
N VAL A 561 34.27 -34.75 29.53
CA VAL A 561 35.51 -35.48 29.15
C VAL A 561 36.30 -36.01 30.36
N GLN A 562 36.27 -35.29 31.48
CA GLN A 562 36.93 -35.69 32.73
C GLN A 562 35.96 -35.56 33.90
N ARG A 563 34.99 -36.46 33.97
CA ARG A 563 34.00 -36.48 35.05
C ARG A 563 34.63 -36.87 36.39
N LYS A 564 34.29 -36.15 37.44
CA LYS A 564 34.64 -36.45 38.84
C LYS A 564 33.37 -36.55 39.68
N PRO A 565 33.38 -37.28 40.81
CA PRO A 565 32.26 -37.24 41.75
C PRO A 565 32.01 -35.82 42.26
N PHE A 566 30.74 -35.43 42.39
CA PHE A 566 30.38 -34.09 42.89
C PHE A 566 30.69 -33.96 44.38
N LYS A 567 31.29 -32.84 44.77
CA LYS A 567 31.66 -32.56 46.15
C LYS A 567 30.44 -32.14 46.96
N ASN A 568 30.20 -32.84 48.07
CA ASN A 568 29.19 -32.43 49.05
C ASN A 568 29.80 -31.46 50.07
N HIS A 569 29.15 -30.31 50.26
CA HIS A 569 29.49 -29.31 51.25
C HIS A 569 28.49 -29.36 52.40
N GLU A 570 28.97 -29.34 53.64
CA GLU A 570 28.11 -29.22 54.83
C GLU A 570 28.34 -27.85 55.47
N ILE A 571 27.26 -27.11 55.69
CA ILE A 571 27.27 -25.76 56.23
C ILE A 571 26.27 -25.67 57.37
N GLU A 572 26.69 -25.06 58.48
CA GLU A 572 25.81 -24.73 59.59
C GLU A 572 25.39 -23.27 59.47
N LEU A 573 24.09 -23.04 59.32
CA LEU A 573 23.49 -21.73 59.09
C LEU A 573 23.13 -21.05 60.40
N GLN A 574 23.30 -19.73 60.43
CA GLN A 574 22.87 -18.89 61.53
C GLN A 574 21.45 -18.39 61.29
N LYS A 575 20.78 -17.99 62.38
CA LYS A 575 19.47 -17.35 62.30
C LYS A 575 19.57 -16.08 61.46
N ASP A 576 18.60 -15.86 60.57
CA ASP A 576 18.55 -14.76 59.60
C ASP A 576 19.49 -14.88 58.39
N ASP A 577 20.23 -15.99 58.23
CA ASP A 577 20.97 -16.27 56.99
C ASP A 577 20.01 -16.45 55.81
N THR A 578 20.36 -15.86 54.66
CA THR A 578 19.58 -15.99 53.42
C THR A 578 20.39 -16.68 52.33
N ILE A 579 19.81 -17.73 51.75
CA ILE A 579 20.36 -18.59 50.72
C ILE A 579 19.78 -18.17 49.36
N TYR A 580 20.64 -18.05 48.35
CA TYR A 580 20.21 -17.82 46.96
C TYR A 580 20.76 -18.88 46.01
N LEU A 581 19.86 -19.42 45.18
CA LEU A 581 20.14 -20.25 44.01
C LEU A 581 19.69 -19.49 42.78
N LEU A 582 20.47 -19.49 41.71
CA LEU A 582 20.16 -18.75 40.48
C LEU A 582 20.57 -19.51 39.22
N SER A 583 19.84 -19.28 38.13
CA SER A 583 20.32 -19.48 36.76
C SER A 583 21.01 -18.23 36.23
N ASP A 584 21.67 -18.33 35.07
CA ASP A 584 22.49 -17.25 34.54
C ASP A 584 21.69 -16.09 33.91
N GLY A 585 20.43 -16.31 33.52
CA GLY A 585 19.67 -15.36 32.69
C GLY A 585 19.44 -13.99 33.31
N PHE A 586 19.38 -13.86 34.65
CA PHE A 586 19.31 -12.53 35.28
C PHE A 586 20.61 -11.74 35.05
N ALA A 587 21.76 -12.40 35.22
CA ALA A 587 23.07 -11.78 35.08
C ALA A 587 23.43 -11.52 33.61
N ASP A 588 22.93 -12.37 32.70
CA ASP A 588 23.22 -12.32 31.28
C ASP A 588 22.29 -11.38 30.49
N GLN A 589 21.23 -10.88 31.12
CA GLN A 589 20.31 -9.92 30.51
C GLN A 589 21.01 -8.62 30.06
N PHE A 590 20.80 -8.26 28.79
CA PHE A 590 21.25 -7.00 28.23
C PHE A 590 20.26 -5.87 28.53
N GLY A 591 20.78 -4.69 28.85
CA GLY A 591 19.95 -3.59 29.32
C GLY A 591 20.68 -2.28 29.62
N GLY A 592 19.93 -1.34 30.19
CA GLY A 592 20.37 0.00 30.55
C GLY A 592 20.68 0.90 29.34
N VAL A 593 21.05 2.16 29.61
CA VAL A 593 21.28 3.21 28.59
C VAL A 593 22.34 2.81 27.54
N LYS A 594 23.24 1.89 27.89
CA LYS A 594 24.36 1.45 27.05
C LYS A 594 24.16 0.03 26.48
N GLY A 595 23.03 -0.64 26.72
CA GLY A 595 22.76 -1.99 26.22
C GLY A 595 23.81 -3.02 26.64
N LYS A 596 24.21 -3.05 27.92
CA LYS A 596 25.24 -3.97 28.43
C LYS A 596 24.62 -5.13 29.22
N LYS A 597 25.36 -6.23 29.38
CA LYS A 597 25.01 -7.30 30.33
C LYS A 597 24.93 -6.77 31.76
N PHE A 598 24.02 -7.32 32.55
CA PHE A 598 23.81 -6.96 33.95
C PHE A 598 25.01 -7.35 34.85
N MET A 599 25.59 -8.52 34.59
CA MET A 599 26.72 -9.13 35.30
C MET A 599 26.40 -9.58 36.73
N ILE A 600 26.99 -10.72 37.12
CA ILE A 600 26.89 -11.31 38.48
C ILE A 600 27.28 -10.31 39.58
N LYS A 601 28.25 -9.43 39.31
CA LYS A 601 28.72 -8.45 40.30
C LYS A 601 27.61 -7.50 40.75
N GLN A 602 26.84 -6.96 39.80
CA GLN A 602 25.74 -6.03 40.12
C GLN A 602 24.61 -6.76 40.85
N LEU A 603 24.33 -8.01 40.46
CA LEU A 603 23.34 -8.83 41.14
C LEU A 603 23.70 -9.05 42.61
N LYS A 604 24.97 -9.37 42.91
CA LYS A 604 25.48 -9.49 44.29
C LYS A 604 25.31 -8.20 45.10
N GLU A 605 25.61 -7.04 44.50
CA GLU A 605 25.44 -5.73 45.14
C GLU A 605 23.96 -5.44 45.46
N ILE A 606 23.05 -5.84 44.59
CA ILE A 606 21.60 -5.69 44.82
C ILE A 606 21.12 -6.63 45.92
N LEU A 607 21.51 -7.91 45.88
CA LEU A 607 21.11 -8.85 46.93
C LEU A 607 21.56 -8.37 48.31
N LEU A 608 22.76 -7.79 48.43
CA LEU A 608 23.22 -7.17 49.68
C LEU A 608 22.33 -5.99 50.13
N SER A 609 21.89 -5.15 49.20
CA SER A 609 21.12 -3.93 49.54
C SER A 609 19.67 -4.19 49.94
N ILE A 610 19.15 -5.40 49.68
CA ILE A 610 17.74 -5.75 49.94
C ILE A 610 17.55 -6.69 51.14
N GLN A 611 18.62 -7.03 51.88
CA GLN A 611 18.54 -7.99 52.99
C GLN A 611 17.62 -7.55 54.15
N ASP A 612 17.46 -6.24 54.37
CA ASP A 612 16.56 -5.70 55.41
C ASP A 612 15.07 -5.81 55.05
N LYS A 613 14.74 -6.18 53.82
CA LYS A 613 13.37 -6.32 53.33
C LYS A 613 12.83 -7.73 53.55
N SER A 614 11.51 -7.87 53.59
CA SER A 614 10.87 -9.19 53.56
C SER A 614 11.20 -9.92 52.25
N LEU A 615 11.22 -11.26 52.26
CA LEU A 615 11.55 -12.04 51.06
C LEU A 615 10.60 -11.79 49.88
N GLU A 616 9.32 -11.48 50.15
CA GLU A 616 8.38 -11.13 49.08
C GLU A 616 8.69 -9.75 48.48
N ASP A 617 9.09 -8.79 49.33
CA ASP A 617 9.57 -7.47 48.85
C ASP A 617 10.88 -7.57 48.09
N GLN A 618 11.77 -8.48 48.49
CA GLN A 618 13.01 -8.77 47.75
C GLN A 618 12.70 -9.30 46.35
N LYS A 619 11.78 -10.25 46.22
CA LYS A 619 11.31 -10.75 44.93
C LYS A 619 10.74 -9.63 44.07
N GLY A 620 9.84 -8.81 44.62
CA GLY A 620 9.25 -7.67 43.91
C GLY A 620 10.30 -6.65 43.47
N TYR A 621 11.31 -6.40 44.29
CA TYR A 621 12.41 -5.51 43.94
C TYR A 621 13.26 -6.08 42.80
N LEU A 622 13.68 -7.36 42.88
CA LEU A 622 14.43 -8.03 41.82
C LEU A 622 13.67 -8.02 40.48
N ASP A 623 12.36 -8.27 40.53
CA ASP A 623 11.47 -8.20 39.37
C ASP A 623 11.48 -6.80 38.72
N SER A 624 11.33 -5.76 39.53
CA SER A 624 11.34 -4.37 39.07
C SER A 624 12.68 -3.93 38.48
N VAL A 625 13.79 -4.36 39.09
CA VAL A 625 15.15 -4.10 38.60
C VAL A 625 15.35 -4.77 37.25
N PHE A 626 14.93 -6.03 37.12
CA PHE A 626 15.06 -6.77 35.87
C PHE A 626 14.31 -6.09 34.73
N GLU A 627 13.03 -5.74 34.94
CA GLU A 627 12.23 -5.06 33.92
C GLU A 627 12.79 -3.67 33.58
N SER A 628 13.22 -2.92 34.59
CA SER A 628 13.83 -1.61 34.38
C SER A 628 15.17 -1.69 33.63
N TRP A 629 15.97 -2.74 33.87
CA TRP A 629 17.23 -2.94 33.17
C TRP A 629 16.99 -3.35 31.72
N LYS A 630 16.17 -4.38 31.49
CA LYS A 630 15.80 -4.87 30.16
C LYS A 630 15.19 -3.77 29.28
N GLY A 631 14.28 -2.97 29.85
CA GLY A 631 13.60 -1.90 29.12
C GLY A 631 12.85 -2.45 27.90
N ASN A 632 13.16 -1.91 26.70
CA ASN A 632 12.56 -2.34 25.44
C ASN A 632 13.34 -3.46 24.73
N LEU A 633 14.43 -3.97 25.33
CA LEU A 633 15.18 -5.09 24.76
C LEU A 633 14.48 -6.42 25.05
N GLU A 634 14.73 -7.41 24.21
CA GLU A 634 14.20 -8.76 24.42
C GLU A 634 14.90 -9.45 25.60
N GLN A 635 14.17 -10.36 26.24
CA GLN A 635 14.75 -11.24 27.25
C GLN A 635 15.70 -12.24 26.57
N VAL A 636 16.92 -12.37 27.08
CA VAL A 636 17.97 -13.14 26.39
C VAL A 636 17.99 -14.60 26.80
N ASP A 637 17.66 -14.89 28.07
CA ASP A 637 17.56 -16.25 28.60
C ASP A 637 16.46 -16.38 29.66
N ASP A 638 16.14 -17.62 30.05
CA ASP A 638 15.23 -17.91 31.17
C ASP A 638 15.81 -17.39 32.50
N VAL A 639 14.95 -16.94 33.41
CA VAL A 639 15.39 -16.43 34.71
C VAL A 639 14.79 -17.26 35.83
N CYS A 640 15.63 -17.91 36.62
CA CYS A 640 15.24 -18.63 37.83
C CYS A 640 16.07 -18.15 39.03
N ILE A 641 15.42 -17.63 40.07
CA ILE A 641 16.06 -17.30 41.35
C ILE A 641 15.21 -17.83 42.49
N ILE A 642 15.82 -18.59 43.39
CA ILE A 642 15.21 -19.09 44.62
C ILE A 642 15.92 -18.41 45.80
N GLY A 643 15.15 -17.75 46.67
CA GLY A 643 15.63 -17.19 47.92
C GLY A 643 15.00 -17.91 49.12
N VAL A 644 15.80 -18.32 50.10
CA VAL A 644 15.34 -19.00 51.33
C VAL A 644 16.03 -18.40 52.55
N LYS A 645 15.28 -18.00 53.58
CA LYS A 645 15.82 -17.44 54.82
C LYS A 645 15.58 -18.40 56.00
N ILE A 646 16.57 -18.56 56.87
CA ILE A 646 16.56 -19.47 58.04
C ILE A 646 16.04 -18.81 59.31
#